data_AF-A0A2H0P7X3-F1
#
_entry.id   AF-A0A2H0P7X3-F1
#
_cell.length_a   1.000
_cell.length_b   1.000
_cell.length_c   1.000
_cell.angle_alpha   90.00
_cell.angle_beta   90.00
_cell.angle_gamma   90.00
#
_symmetry.space_group_name_H-M   'P 1'
#
loop_
_entity.id
_entity.type
_entity.pdbx_description
1 polymer ?
#
loop_
_entity_poly.entity_id
_entity_poly.type
_entity_poly.pdbx_seq_one_letter_code
_entity_poly.pdbx_strand_id
1 'polypeptide(L)'
;MRVKWWHILVFVLIVVLVAFILHPSKLRTSRMFLNSDLDDKALLQLRELYQKDPNDYRVIGLIARALEDKGMSDEADKYYSKLTKLRPIDANFKEAVRFYTWNLRPEKAMGSYKNWYDQRLNERVSFKDEDGGDILSDLYGYALLYQDYGLAIDILKTQLATTPKQQKDIVNDIITIYGKRGDIKEMTDYLEKTINADPDNQYALETMMELALLNGKRIFVEKVLAEKIERDPNNAKLWQQMIDFETGFKDQRSANLWYKKWMEQDPSWKLKKQYVEWMVANEMQREAIKYLEIVLRSDPGDPYFNKTLFQLYEWNNDREKLLPIYLARFHSDPGDRANTKKLLALLFDMKRYGEAEDILTTLLARYPSSKEYNMMLVDIYDTERNTDAALAQLKKVASLSEDQEILKNIGERYMWMAGYNEALGIFQSLEAMTPNDPEVFRYMGDIHSSRNAQKKAISYYRKYADMQKDDYYPHYKIGEIYWSQANKGPAKEELKTALDMIEATVLDPPTRTAEARIYGLLGEKKRSDDLFERLLNKDPGNIDVANIYIETLIDMNDLKKAQKYADIYERDFPENASIQRNLVRLYSTKKDYKKAKFIISSLMEKEQDNDLLKTDYAYLLADMGENFEAFDRFEELSNKYPDDKDLQMTYLTLYDKCRPAIIPGFTFMKSGNDTVYGPYARFNYPVNDHWSFNADYALLDNSTNVLGYDPDFNEITNTLELMARYSPTHGMLLGAGLLNQLSGITYVPAGHLFAEYTNDTAGKFNIDLIYNQLFDDPVAGLYFDGREDIASITYENVLFNRFILTADYSSDWYRVNGAKN
;
A
#
# COMPACT_ATOMS: atom_id res chain seq x y z
N MET A 1 8.58 76.10 126.20
CA MET A 1 8.07 74.92 125.49
C MET A 1 9.26 74.15 124.91
N ARG A 2 9.45 72.88 125.30
CA ARG A 2 10.49 72.00 124.74
C ARG A 2 9.93 71.37 123.46
N VAL A 3 10.28 71.91 122.29
CA VAL A 3 9.94 71.26 121.00
C VAL A 3 10.74 69.96 120.91
N LYS A 4 10.05 68.82 120.85
CA LYS A 4 10.69 67.50 120.72
C LYS A 4 11.37 67.42 119.34
N TRP A 5 12.59 66.90 119.28
CA TRP A 5 13.43 66.85 118.07
C TRP A 5 12.73 66.25 116.83
N TRP A 6 11.80 65.30 117.04
CA TRP A 6 11.01 64.72 115.95
C TRP A 6 10.02 65.70 115.30
N HIS A 7 9.52 66.72 116.01
CA HIS A 7 8.69 67.77 115.40
C HIS A 7 9.51 68.66 114.47
N ILE A 8 10.79 68.90 114.78
CA ILE A 8 11.72 69.62 113.91
C ILE A 8 11.99 68.76 112.67
N LEU A 9 12.21 67.46 112.83
CA LEU A 9 12.37 66.52 111.72
C LEU A 9 11.14 66.46 110.82
N VAL A 10 9.93 66.37 111.38
CA VAL A 10 8.69 66.39 110.61
C VAL A 10 8.48 67.73 109.92
N PHE A 11 8.79 68.86 110.57
CA PHE A 11 8.72 70.18 109.94
C PHE A 11 9.73 70.33 108.80
N VAL A 12 10.99 69.88 108.98
CA VAL A 12 12.00 69.86 107.92
C VAL A 12 11.57 68.94 106.78
N LEU A 13 10.99 67.77 107.08
CA LEU A 13 10.53 66.82 106.08
C LEU A 13 9.32 67.37 105.32
N ILE A 14 8.40 68.08 105.99
CA ILE A 14 7.30 68.83 105.36
C ILE A 14 7.85 69.98 104.52
N VAL A 15 8.83 70.75 104.98
CA VAL A 15 9.45 71.84 104.21
C VAL A 15 10.20 71.29 103.00
N VAL A 16 10.87 70.14 103.11
CA VAL A 16 11.53 69.46 101.98
C VAL A 16 10.49 68.89 101.01
N LEU A 17 9.40 68.30 101.50
CA LEU A 17 8.30 67.82 100.64
C LEU A 17 7.59 68.98 99.95
N VAL A 18 7.34 70.08 100.66
CA VAL A 18 6.75 71.31 100.14
C VAL A 18 7.72 71.99 99.17
N ALA A 19 9.03 72.00 99.42
CA ALA A 19 10.03 72.48 98.46
C ALA A 19 10.13 71.56 97.22
N PHE A 20 9.96 70.24 97.38
CA PHE A 20 9.94 69.27 96.28
C PHE A 20 8.63 69.34 95.45
N ILE A 21 7.54 69.79 96.07
CA ILE A 21 6.25 70.05 95.42
C ILE A 21 6.22 71.45 94.78
N LEU A 22 6.78 72.48 95.44
CA LEU A 22 6.84 73.88 94.97
C LEU A 22 7.95 74.11 93.93
N HIS A 23 9.01 73.30 93.94
CA HIS A 23 9.99 73.20 92.87
C HIS A 23 9.94 71.80 92.26
N PRO A 24 8.98 71.52 91.36
CA PRO A 24 8.93 70.24 90.68
C PRO A 24 10.23 70.07 89.90
N SER A 25 10.79 68.85 89.90
CA SER A 25 11.98 68.55 89.09
C SER A 25 11.76 69.05 87.67
N LYS A 26 12.77 69.67 87.05
CA LYS A 26 12.63 70.25 85.70
C LYS A 26 12.02 69.26 84.69
N LEU A 27 12.27 67.95 84.84
CA LEU A 27 11.67 66.90 84.01
C LEU A 27 10.13 66.80 84.17
N ARG A 28 9.63 66.95 85.39
CA ARG A 28 8.19 66.88 85.71
C ARG A 28 7.47 68.16 85.26
N THR A 29 8.07 69.33 85.44
CA THR A 29 7.53 70.59 84.89
C THR A 29 7.49 70.55 83.37
N SER A 30 8.54 70.05 82.71
CA SER A 30 8.56 69.87 81.25
C SER A 30 7.41 68.98 80.75
N ARG A 31 7.11 67.86 81.42
CA ARG A 31 5.94 67.02 81.06
C ARG A 31 4.61 67.76 81.21
N MET A 32 4.46 68.56 82.27
CA MET A 32 3.24 69.34 82.47
C MET A 32 3.08 70.42 81.39
N PHE A 33 4.18 71.04 80.94
CA PHE A 33 4.17 71.97 79.82
C PHE A 33 3.78 71.30 78.50
N LEU A 34 4.30 70.10 78.21
CA LEU A 34 3.90 69.35 77.02
C LEU A 34 2.42 68.97 77.04
N ASN A 35 1.90 68.52 78.18
CA ASN A 35 0.47 68.19 78.31
C ASN A 35 -0.46 69.42 78.29
N SER A 36 0.09 70.63 78.28
CA SER A 36 -0.65 71.90 78.24
C SER A 36 -0.35 72.70 76.96
N ASP A 37 0.17 72.06 75.91
CA ASP A 37 0.54 72.65 74.62
C ASP A 37 1.54 73.84 74.71
N LEU A 38 2.42 73.81 75.72
CA LEU A 38 3.45 74.83 75.98
C LEU A 38 4.84 74.31 75.57
N ASP A 39 4.97 73.83 74.33
CA ASP A 39 6.15 73.12 73.84
C ASP A 39 7.44 73.94 73.90
N ASP A 40 7.38 75.25 73.66
CA ASP A 40 8.56 76.13 73.74
C ASP A 40 9.15 76.21 75.15
N LYS A 41 8.28 76.28 76.17
CA LYS A 41 8.71 76.28 77.57
C LYS A 41 9.23 74.91 77.98
N ALA A 42 8.61 73.85 77.49
CA ALA A 42 9.09 72.48 77.70
C ALA A 42 10.47 72.28 77.08
N LEU A 43 10.66 72.66 75.81
CA LEU A 43 11.92 72.52 75.07
C LEU A 43 13.07 73.29 75.70
N LEU A 44 12.83 74.51 76.19
CA LEU A 44 13.87 75.29 76.88
C LEU A 44 14.39 74.54 78.11
N GLN A 45 13.47 74.04 78.95
CA GLN A 45 13.83 73.29 80.16
C GLN A 45 14.46 71.94 79.84
N LEU A 46 13.95 71.24 78.82
CA LEU A 46 14.47 69.94 78.41
C LEU A 46 15.86 70.05 77.77
N ARG A 47 16.15 71.12 77.00
CA ARG A 47 17.49 71.36 76.44
C ARG A 47 18.53 71.62 77.52
N GLU A 48 18.18 72.34 78.60
CA GLU A 48 19.06 72.48 79.77
C GLU A 48 19.34 71.15 80.47
N LEU A 49 18.31 70.30 80.60
CA LEU A 49 18.48 68.96 81.15
C LEU A 49 19.34 68.07 80.25
N TYR A 50 19.14 68.16 78.94
CA TYR A 50 19.91 67.43 77.94
C TYR A 50 21.39 67.83 77.90
N GLN A 51 21.71 69.10 78.16
CA GLN A 51 23.12 69.54 78.27
C GLN A 51 23.82 68.92 79.49
N LYS A 52 23.09 68.64 80.57
CA LYS A 52 23.66 68.04 81.79
C LYS A 52 23.87 66.53 81.65
N ASP A 53 22.91 65.85 81.03
CA ASP A 53 23.02 64.43 80.69
C ASP A 53 22.48 64.19 79.28
N PRO A 54 23.37 64.19 78.27
CA PRO A 54 22.99 63.95 76.88
C PRO A 54 22.44 62.55 76.62
N ASN A 55 22.52 61.62 77.57
CA ASN A 55 22.09 60.23 77.40
C ASN A 55 20.85 59.86 78.27
N ASP A 56 20.23 60.82 78.98
CA ASP A 56 18.98 60.56 79.69
C ASP A 56 17.83 60.34 78.69
N TYR A 57 17.47 59.08 78.46
CA TYR A 57 16.43 58.66 77.52
C TYR A 57 15.08 59.34 77.78
N ARG A 58 14.75 59.64 79.04
CA ARG A 58 13.46 60.28 79.41
C ARG A 58 13.43 61.72 78.92
N VAL A 59 14.56 62.41 78.98
CA VAL A 59 14.70 63.78 78.48
C VAL A 59 14.67 63.75 76.96
N ILE A 60 15.39 62.83 76.33
CA ILE A 60 15.46 62.68 74.87
C ILE A 60 14.07 62.40 74.27
N GLY A 61 13.31 61.46 74.84
CA GLY A 61 11.96 61.13 74.36
C GLY A 61 10.99 62.30 74.49
N LEU A 62 11.06 63.06 75.58
CA LEU A 62 10.23 64.27 75.74
C LEU A 62 10.63 65.39 74.79
N ILE A 63 11.93 65.55 74.47
CA ILE A 63 12.38 66.52 73.45
C ILE A 63 11.87 66.09 72.07
N ALA A 64 11.97 64.79 71.75
CA ALA A 64 11.51 64.26 70.47
C ALA A 64 10.01 64.52 70.26
N ARG A 65 9.19 64.23 71.28
CA ARG A 65 7.75 64.49 71.27
C ARG A 65 7.41 65.98 71.17
N ALA A 66 8.08 66.82 71.95
CA ALA A 66 7.89 68.27 71.90
C ALA A 66 8.20 68.86 70.50
N LEU A 67 9.19 68.31 69.81
CA LEU A 67 9.54 68.73 68.44
C LEU A 67 8.54 68.17 67.42
N GLU A 68 8.03 66.96 67.63
CA GLU A 68 6.97 66.37 66.81
C GLU A 68 5.66 67.16 66.90
N ASP A 69 5.20 67.49 68.12
CA ASP A 69 3.96 68.26 68.34
C ASP A 69 4.04 69.66 67.71
N LYS A 70 5.25 70.25 67.64
CA LYS A 70 5.55 71.49 66.90
C LYS A 70 5.67 71.35 65.39
N GLY A 71 5.50 70.14 64.83
CA GLY A 71 5.68 69.86 63.40
C GLY A 71 7.13 69.89 62.90
N MET A 72 8.12 69.89 63.82
CA MET A 72 9.54 69.93 63.49
C MET A 72 10.11 68.50 63.30
N SER A 73 9.52 67.75 62.36
CA SER A 73 9.80 66.31 62.19
C SER A 73 11.28 65.98 61.93
N ASP A 74 12.04 66.83 61.25
CA ASP A 74 13.46 66.58 60.99
C ASP A 74 14.37 66.78 62.21
N GLU A 75 13.98 67.66 63.13
CA GLU A 75 14.68 67.78 64.41
C GLU A 75 14.24 66.65 65.35
N ALA A 76 12.95 66.32 65.40
CA ALA A 76 12.42 65.21 66.18
C ALA A 76 13.11 63.87 65.80
N ASP A 77 13.34 63.64 64.50
CA ASP A 77 14.03 62.46 63.97
C ASP A 77 15.41 62.22 64.58
N LYS A 78 16.18 63.30 64.83
CA LYS A 78 17.51 63.21 65.45
C LYS A 78 17.42 62.66 66.87
N TYR A 79 16.40 63.06 67.62
CA TYR A 79 16.19 62.61 68.99
C TYR A 79 15.57 61.22 69.03
N TYR A 80 14.58 60.90 68.17
CA TYR A 80 14.03 59.55 68.04
C TYR A 80 15.09 58.52 67.60
N SER A 81 15.95 58.86 66.64
CA SER A 81 17.07 58.00 66.20
C SER A 81 18.11 57.76 67.29
N LYS A 82 18.33 58.76 68.16
CA LYS A 82 19.18 58.62 69.33
C LYS A 82 18.53 57.76 70.42
N LEU A 83 17.22 57.94 70.61
CA LEU A 83 16.41 57.22 71.59
C LEU A 83 16.41 55.72 71.34
N THR A 84 16.24 55.29 70.08
CA THR A 84 16.28 53.88 69.68
C THR A 84 17.63 53.20 69.89
N LYS A 85 18.73 53.97 70.03
CA LYS A 85 20.10 53.44 70.22
C LYS A 85 20.54 53.32 71.67
N LEU A 86 19.98 54.13 72.59
CA LEU A 86 20.46 54.23 73.97
C LEU A 86 19.90 53.14 74.91
N ARG A 87 18.65 52.72 74.69
CA ARG A 87 18.01 51.55 75.33
C ARG A 87 16.58 51.40 74.79
N PRO A 88 16.29 50.42 73.91
CA PRO A 88 14.93 50.15 73.45
C PRO A 88 14.14 49.39 74.53
N ILE A 89 13.85 50.05 75.66
CA ILE A 89 12.95 49.49 76.69
C ILE A 89 11.56 50.13 76.50
N ASP A 90 10.66 49.26 76.05
CA ASP A 90 9.23 49.28 75.67
C ASP A 90 8.52 50.63 75.41
N ALA A 91 8.45 51.58 76.35
CA ALA A 91 7.68 52.81 76.13
C ALA A 91 8.27 53.72 75.03
N ASN A 92 9.60 53.85 74.98
CA ASN A 92 10.29 54.76 74.05
C ASN A 92 10.39 54.20 72.62
N PHE A 93 10.36 52.86 72.52
CA PHE A 93 10.42 52.13 71.26
C PHE A 93 9.11 52.32 70.46
N LYS A 94 7.96 52.12 71.11
CA LYS A 94 6.64 52.33 70.49
C LYS A 94 6.47 53.78 69.99
N GLU A 95 6.97 54.76 70.74
CA GLU A 95 6.89 56.17 70.35
C GLU A 95 7.73 56.48 69.11
N ALA A 96 8.97 55.99 69.04
CA ALA A 96 9.81 56.15 67.84
C ALA A 96 9.20 55.44 66.61
N VAL A 97 8.71 54.21 66.79
CA VAL A 97 8.04 53.45 65.71
C VAL A 97 6.76 54.13 65.24
N ARG A 98 5.93 54.63 66.17
CA ARG A 98 4.71 55.40 65.86
C ARG A 98 5.07 56.64 65.06
N PHE A 99 6.05 57.42 65.51
CA PHE A 99 6.53 58.60 64.82
C PHE A 99 6.96 58.27 63.39
N TYR A 100 7.79 57.23 63.21
CA TYR A 100 8.26 56.82 61.88
C TYR A 100 7.13 56.30 60.99
N THR A 101 6.15 55.61 61.55
CA THR A 101 4.98 55.11 60.80
C THR A 101 4.07 56.25 60.35
N TRP A 102 3.76 57.21 61.23
CA TRP A 102 2.87 58.33 60.93
C TRP A 102 3.51 59.37 60.00
N ASN A 103 4.84 59.50 60.02
CA ASN A 103 5.58 60.39 59.13
C ASN A 103 6.01 59.72 57.80
N LEU A 104 5.43 58.56 57.45
CA LEU A 104 5.73 57.82 56.22
C LEU A 104 7.23 57.51 56.06
N ARG A 105 7.93 57.20 57.17
CA ARG A 105 9.34 56.78 57.22
C ARG A 105 9.48 55.31 57.63
N PRO A 106 8.87 54.37 56.89
CA PRO A 106 8.73 53.02 57.39
C PRO A 106 10.02 52.20 57.39
N GLU A 107 11.05 52.57 56.61
CA GLU A 107 12.39 51.95 56.71
C GLU A 107 13.01 52.17 58.11
N LYS A 108 12.79 53.35 58.71
CA LYS A 108 13.25 53.65 60.07
C LYS A 108 12.40 52.95 61.12
N ALA A 109 11.10 52.78 60.87
CA ALA A 109 10.22 51.95 61.72
C ALA A 109 10.71 50.50 61.71
N MET A 110 10.97 49.93 60.53
CA MET A 110 11.49 48.57 60.35
C MET A 110 12.86 48.38 61.01
N GLY A 111 13.80 49.30 60.79
CA GLY A 111 15.12 49.27 61.44
C GLY A 111 15.03 49.37 62.97
N SER A 112 14.03 50.10 63.49
CA SER A 112 13.76 50.14 64.93
C SER A 112 13.26 48.79 65.43
N TYR A 113 12.28 48.17 64.76
CA TYR A 113 11.77 46.85 65.14
C TYR A 113 12.86 45.78 65.10
N LYS A 114 13.71 45.78 64.07
CA LYS A 114 14.81 44.83 63.94
C LYS A 114 15.82 44.95 65.09
N ASN A 115 16.24 46.17 65.42
CA ASN A 115 17.14 46.41 66.55
C ASN A 115 16.52 45.95 67.89
N TRP A 116 15.23 46.20 68.08
CA TRP A 116 14.50 45.75 69.27
C TRP A 116 14.46 44.21 69.33
N TYR A 117 14.16 43.55 68.21
CA TYR A 117 14.13 42.08 68.09
C TYR A 117 15.49 41.45 68.38
N ASP A 118 16.56 41.92 67.72
CA ASP A 118 17.91 41.37 67.89
C ASP A 118 18.40 41.49 69.34
N GLN A 119 18.07 42.57 70.02
CA GLN A 119 18.43 42.75 71.44
C GLN A 119 17.66 41.80 72.36
N ARG A 120 16.34 41.68 72.19
CA ARG A 120 15.51 40.75 72.99
C ARG A 120 15.91 39.29 72.78
N LEU A 121 16.26 38.94 71.54
CA LEU A 121 16.79 37.63 71.19
C LEU A 121 18.12 37.36 71.93
N ASN A 122 19.05 38.33 71.95
CA ASN A 122 20.33 38.22 72.66
C ASN A 122 20.16 38.13 74.19
N GLU A 123 19.21 38.87 74.75
CA GLU A 123 18.97 38.92 76.20
C GLU A 123 18.08 37.75 76.70
N ARG A 124 17.48 36.96 75.80
CA ARG A 124 16.53 35.86 76.09
C ARG A 124 15.35 36.31 76.95
N VAL A 125 14.81 37.49 76.67
CA VAL A 125 13.68 38.09 77.41
C VAL A 125 12.38 37.89 76.63
N SER A 126 11.22 37.96 77.31
CA SER A 126 9.89 37.90 76.70
C SER A 126 9.77 38.83 75.49
N PHE A 127 9.13 38.35 74.41
CA PHE A 127 8.79 39.16 73.23
C PHE A 127 7.43 39.88 73.35
N LYS A 128 6.78 39.76 74.51
CA LYS A 128 5.65 40.63 74.87
C LYS A 128 6.16 41.96 75.39
N ASP A 129 5.44 43.02 75.06
CA ASP A 129 5.66 44.32 75.69
C ASP A 129 5.14 44.37 77.13
N GLU A 130 5.41 45.49 77.82
CA GLU A 130 4.92 45.80 79.17
C GLU A 130 3.38 45.76 79.32
N ASP A 131 2.63 45.93 78.22
CA ASP A 131 1.15 45.92 78.18
C ASP A 131 0.58 44.54 77.77
N GLY A 132 1.44 43.56 77.47
CA GLY A 132 1.08 42.22 76.98
C GLY A 132 0.83 42.10 75.48
N GLY A 133 1.10 43.14 74.68
CA GLY A 133 1.00 43.18 73.22
C GLY A 133 2.04 42.32 72.50
N ASP A 134 1.63 41.72 71.39
CA ASP A 134 2.44 40.79 70.59
C ASP A 134 3.22 41.51 69.48
N ILE A 135 4.37 42.08 69.85
CA ILE A 135 5.26 42.82 68.95
C ILE A 135 5.79 41.92 67.81
N LEU A 136 5.85 40.59 68.00
CA LEU A 136 6.30 39.67 66.94
C LEU A 136 5.33 39.66 65.75
N SER A 137 4.02 39.74 66.01
CA SER A 137 3.01 39.81 64.96
C SER A 137 3.08 41.12 64.18
N ASP A 138 3.32 42.26 64.86
CA ASP A 138 3.53 43.55 64.20
C ASP A 138 4.78 43.53 63.32
N LEU A 139 5.91 43.05 63.87
CA LEU A 139 7.16 42.94 63.14
C LEU A 139 7.07 41.95 61.96
N TYR A 140 6.33 40.85 62.11
CA TYR A 140 6.03 39.93 61.02
C TYR A 140 5.25 40.62 59.88
N GLY A 141 4.24 41.41 60.23
CA GLY A 141 3.48 42.21 59.25
C GLY A 141 4.38 43.19 58.48
N TYR A 142 5.29 43.87 59.17
CA TYR A 142 6.29 44.73 58.51
C TYR A 142 7.29 43.94 57.65
N ALA A 143 7.76 42.78 58.12
CA ALA A 143 8.67 41.92 57.36
C ALA A 143 8.04 41.45 56.04
N LEU A 144 6.75 41.09 56.05
CA LEU A 144 6.01 40.75 54.84
C LEU A 144 5.80 41.96 53.92
N LEU A 145 5.43 43.12 54.47
CA LEU A 145 5.21 44.35 53.69
C LEU A 145 6.48 44.77 52.92
N TYR A 146 7.65 44.61 53.53
CA TYR A 146 8.96 44.94 52.94
C TYR A 146 9.64 43.76 52.24
N GLN A 147 8.98 42.61 52.13
CA GLN A 147 9.52 41.41 51.50
C GLN A 147 10.84 40.91 52.14
N ASP A 148 11.07 41.23 53.42
CA ASP A 148 12.18 40.66 54.21
C ASP A 148 11.78 39.26 54.69
N TYR A 149 11.77 38.33 53.74
CA TYR A 149 11.35 36.95 53.96
C TYR A 149 12.26 36.20 54.93
N GLY A 150 13.54 36.58 55.03
CA GLY A 150 14.47 35.99 56.00
C GLY A 150 14.04 36.28 57.44
N LEU A 151 13.80 37.57 57.73
CA LEU A 151 13.30 37.98 59.03
C LEU A 151 11.91 37.40 59.33
N ALA A 152 11.01 37.36 58.34
CA ALA A 152 9.68 36.78 58.51
C ALA A 152 9.75 35.29 58.92
N ILE A 153 10.64 34.49 58.30
CA ILE A 153 10.86 33.09 58.67
C ILE A 153 11.40 32.95 60.09
N ASP A 154 12.37 33.78 60.48
CA ASP A 154 12.98 33.73 61.81
C ASP A 154 11.97 34.07 62.91
N ILE A 155 11.08 35.04 62.65
CA ILE A 155 9.98 35.40 63.55
C ILE A 155 9.01 34.23 63.69
N LEU A 156 8.55 33.63 62.59
CA LEU A 156 7.63 32.50 62.63
C LEU A 156 8.23 31.29 63.35
N LYS A 157 9.52 30.98 63.14
CA LYS A 157 10.21 29.92 63.90
C LYS A 157 10.28 30.23 65.39
N THR A 158 10.48 31.49 65.75
CA THR A 158 10.49 31.94 67.15
C THR A 158 9.10 31.85 67.77
N GLN A 159 8.05 32.19 67.03
CA GLN A 159 6.66 32.01 67.45
C GLN A 159 6.30 30.52 67.62
N LEU A 160 6.75 29.66 66.70
CA LEU A 160 6.55 28.22 66.76
C LEU A 160 7.20 27.59 68.01
N ALA A 161 8.38 28.08 68.40
CA ALA A 161 9.09 27.61 69.59
C ALA A 161 8.42 28.04 70.92
N THR A 162 7.60 29.09 70.90
CA THR A 162 7.04 29.72 72.11
C THR A 162 5.54 29.48 72.30
N THR A 163 4.82 28.99 71.27
CA THR A 163 3.35 28.86 71.32
C THR A 163 2.86 27.49 70.81
N PRO A 164 2.28 26.62 71.68
CA PRO A 164 1.81 25.29 71.27
C PRO A 164 0.49 25.26 70.46
N LYS A 165 -0.32 26.33 70.51
CA LYS A 165 -1.73 26.28 70.09
C LYS A 165 -2.01 26.53 68.58
N GLN A 166 -1.01 26.92 67.79
CA GLN A 166 -1.16 27.33 66.38
C GLN A 166 -0.04 26.77 65.47
N GLN A 167 0.45 25.56 65.77
CA GLN A 167 1.61 25.00 65.07
C GLN A 167 1.38 24.79 63.56
N LYS A 168 0.17 24.42 63.13
CA LYS A 168 -0.10 24.10 61.71
C LYS A 168 -0.10 25.33 60.81
N ASP A 169 -0.76 26.41 61.23
CA ASP A 169 -0.84 27.65 60.45
C ASP A 169 0.54 28.29 60.32
N ILE A 170 1.30 28.37 61.42
CA ILE A 170 2.68 28.90 61.42
C ILE A 170 3.59 28.06 60.50
N VAL A 171 3.46 26.73 60.53
CA VAL A 171 4.23 25.84 59.64
C VAL A 171 3.89 26.09 58.17
N ASN A 172 2.62 26.26 57.84
CA ASN A 172 2.16 26.56 56.48
C ASN A 172 2.63 27.94 55.99
N ASP A 173 2.65 28.94 56.88
CA ASP A 173 3.17 30.28 56.59
C ASP A 173 4.68 30.25 56.33
N ILE A 174 5.44 29.46 57.11
CA ILE A 174 6.88 29.26 56.86
C ILE A 174 7.12 28.64 55.48
N ILE A 175 6.37 27.59 55.12
CA ILE A 175 6.44 26.94 53.81
C ILE A 175 6.13 27.96 52.69
N THR A 176 5.07 28.74 52.85
CA THR A 176 4.65 29.76 51.88
C THR A 176 5.73 30.82 51.67
N ILE A 177 6.36 31.29 52.75
CA ILE A 177 7.41 32.32 52.66
C ILE A 177 8.68 31.77 52.02
N TYR A 178 9.07 30.54 52.35
CA TYR A 178 10.16 29.87 51.64
C TYR A 178 9.90 29.82 50.12
N GLY A 179 8.66 29.51 49.72
CA GLY A 179 8.24 29.55 48.32
C GLY A 179 8.34 30.94 47.69
N LYS A 180 7.84 31.99 48.37
CA LYS A 180 7.93 33.40 47.90
C LYS A 180 9.37 33.90 47.77
N ARG A 181 10.26 33.42 48.62
CA ARG A 181 11.69 33.77 48.61
C ARG A 181 12.45 33.07 47.47
N GLY A 182 11.93 31.95 46.96
CA GLY A 182 12.60 31.13 45.95
C GLY A 182 13.67 30.18 46.52
N ASP A 183 13.70 30.01 47.84
CA ASP A 183 14.66 29.15 48.55
C ASP A 183 14.19 27.68 48.52
N ILE A 184 14.19 27.09 47.33
CA ILE A 184 13.61 25.76 47.07
C ILE A 184 14.25 24.65 47.91
N LYS A 185 15.56 24.74 48.17
CA LYS A 185 16.29 23.72 48.94
C LYS A 185 15.87 23.76 50.41
N GLU A 186 15.87 24.93 51.02
CA GLU A 186 15.46 25.15 52.41
C GLU A 186 13.98 24.82 52.61
N MET A 187 13.14 25.16 51.63
CA MET A 187 11.73 24.76 51.59
C MET A 187 11.58 23.24 51.64
N THR A 188 12.33 22.53 50.78
CA THR A 188 12.30 21.07 50.69
C THR A 188 12.76 20.42 51.99
N ASP A 189 13.86 20.88 52.57
CA ASP A 189 14.38 20.36 53.85
C ASP A 189 13.39 20.61 55.00
N TYR A 190 12.70 21.76 54.99
CA TYR A 190 11.70 22.10 55.99
C TYR A 190 10.43 21.26 55.85
N LEU A 191 9.97 21.03 54.61
CA LEU A 191 8.83 20.15 54.31
C LEU A 191 9.12 18.70 54.73
N GLU A 192 10.31 18.19 54.45
CA GLU A 192 10.70 16.83 54.84
C GLU A 192 10.66 16.66 56.37
N LYS A 193 11.23 17.62 57.13
CA LYS A 193 11.15 17.64 58.60
C LYS A 193 9.71 17.71 59.10
N THR A 194 8.89 18.53 58.45
CA THR A 194 7.48 18.72 58.80
C THR A 194 6.69 17.42 58.60
N ILE A 195 6.84 16.77 57.45
CA ILE A 195 6.14 15.52 57.12
C ILE A 195 6.60 14.37 58.03
N ASN A 196 7.90 14.31 58.37
CA ASN A 196 8.41 13.30 59.30
C ASN A 196 7.87 13.50 60.74
N ALA A 197 7.58 14.74 61.14
CA ALA A 197 7.05 15.06 62.47
C ALA A 197 5.52 14.94 62.55
N ASP A 198 4.81 15.37 61.52
CA ASP A 198 3.36 15.25 61.37
C ASP A 198 3.02 14.73 59.96
N PRO A 199 2.97 13.40 59.77
CA PRO A 199 2.61 12.80 58.50
C PRO A 199 1.21 13.19 58.02
N ASP A 200 0.32 13.64 58.90
CA ASP A 200 -1.06 14.03 58.59
C ASP A 200 -1.20 15.51 58.18
N ASN A 201 -0.09 16.26 58.11
CA ASN A 201 -0.10 17.59 57.54
C ASN A 201 -0.29 17.53 56.01
N GLN A 202 -1.54 17.59 55.57
CA GLN A 202 -1.93 17.52 54.16
C GLN A 202 -1.31 18.64 53.32
N TYR A 203 -1.24 19.87 53.84
CA TYR A 203 -0.67 21.01 53.12
C TYR A 203 0.83 20.81 52.84
N ALA A 204 1.59 20.34 53.83
CA ALA A 204 3.00 20.03 53.65
C ALA A 204 3.20 18.89 52.64
N LEU A 205 2.36 17.85 52.69
CA LEU A 205 2.45 16.73 51.75
C LEU A 205 2.11 17.13 50.31
N GLU A 206 1.03 17.89 50.09
CA GLU A 206 0.63 18.38 48.76
C GLU A 206 1.71 19.30 48.18
N THR A 207 2.25 20.21 48.99
CA THR A 207 3.34 21.10 48.56
C THR A 207 4.61 20.30 48.23
N MET A 208 4.92 19.25 49.01
CA MET A 208 6.05 18.37 48.72
C MET A 208 5.82 17.54 47.45
N MET A 209 4.59 17.10 47.18
CA MET A 209 4.25 16.39 45.93
C MET A 209 4.52 17.28 44.71
N GLU A 210 4.08 18.53 44.75
CA GLU A 210 4.34 19.51 43.68
C GLU A 210 5.84 19.79 43.51
N LEU A 211 6.57 19.98 44.60
CA LEU A 211 8.02 20.21 44.55
C LEU A 211 8.81 18.99 44.10
N ALA A 212 8.35 17.78 44.44
CA ALA A 212 9.02 16.55 44.06
C ALA A 212 9.05 16.38 42.54
N LEU A 213 8.02 16.86 41.82
CA LEU A 213 7.98 16.91 40.36
C LEU A 213 9.11 17.77 39.77
N LEU A 214 9.60 18.76 40.52
CA LEU A 214 10.63 19.71 40.08
C LEU A 214 12.06 19.34 40.56
N ASN A 215 12.20 18.78 41.76
CA ASN A 215 13.51 18.66 42.45
C ASN A 215 13.94 17.24 42.85
N GLY A 216 13.25 16.20 42.37
CA GLY A 216 13.74 14.81 42.49
C GLY A 216 13.55 14.13 43.85
N LYS A 217 12.66 14.63 44.72
CA LYS A 217 12.29 14.00 46.01
C LYS A 217 11.21 12.91 45.89
N ARG A 218 11.06 12.33 44.70
CA ARG A 218 10.04 11.33 44.36
C ARG A 218 9.96 10.17 45.35
N ILE A 219 11.11 9.54 45.65
CA ILE A 219 11.19 8.36 46.52
C ILE A 219 10.69 8.65 47.94
N PHE A 220 10.94 9.86 48.47
CA PHE A 220 10.48 10.24 49.80
C PHE A 220 8.96 10.31 49.86
N VAL A 221 8.35 10.99 48.88
CA VAL A 221 6.89 11.16 48.81
C VAL A 221 6.19 9.83 48.56
N GLU A 222 6.72 8.99 47.66
CA GLU A 222 6.21 7.64 47.41
C GLU A 222 6.21 6.82 48.71
N LYS A 223 7.29 6.85 49.48
CA LYS A 223 7.36 6.15 50.77
C LYS A 223 6.29 6.64 51.75
N VAL A 224 6.11 7.95 51.89
CA VAL A 224 5.11 8.52 52.82
C VAL A 224 3.68 8.15 52.42
N LEU A 225 3.36 8.23 51.12
CA LEU A 225 2.04 7.84 50.61
C LEU A 225 1.80 6.33 50.77
N ALA A 226 2.82 5.50 50.53
CA ALA A 226 2.75 4.05 50.71
C ALA A 226 2.45 3.67 52.17
N GLU A 227 3.15 4.27 53.13
CA GLU A 227 2.90 4.04 54.56
C GLU A 227 1.49 4.47 54.99
N LYS A 228 0.95 5.55 54.41
CA LYS A 228 -0.44 5.97 54.65
C LYS A 228 -1.45 4.97 54.11
N ILE A 229 -1.21 4.47 52.89
CA ILE A 229 -2.05 3.43 52.26
C ILE A 229 -2.02 2.14 53.10
N GLU A 230 -0.86 1.73 53.61
CA GLU A 230 -0.74 0.54 54.46
C GLU A 230 -1.52 0.66 55.77
N ARG A 231 -1.63 1.88 56.35
CA ARG A 231 -2.42 2.13 57.56
C ARG A 231 -3.93 2.15 57.30
N ASP A 232 -4.34 2.65 56.14
CA ASP A 232 -5.75 2.77 55.75
C ASP A 232 -5.98 2.30 54.30
N PRO A 233 -5.91 0.98 54.05
CA PRO A 233 -5.96 0.43 52.69
C PRO A 233 -7.33 0.56 52.03
N ASN A 234 -8.39 0.82 52.80
CA ASN A 234 -9.75 1.00 52.28
C ASN A 234 -10.02 2.42 51.78
N ASN A 235 -9.08 3.35 51.99
CA ASN A 235 -9.24 4.74 51.60
C ASN A 235 -8.82 4.96 50.14
N ALA A 236 -9.81 4.84 49.25
CA ALA A 236 -9.64 5.05 47.80
C ALA A 236 -8.96 6.38 47.44
N LYS A 237 -9.11 7.43 48.26
CA LYS A 237 -8.48 8.74 48.00
C LYS A 237 -6.96 8.65 48.08
N LEU A 238 -6.41 7.86 49.01
CA LEU A 238 -4.96 7.71 49.17
C LEU A 238 -4.34 6.97 47.98
N TRP A 239 -5.01 5.91 47.50
CA TRP A 239 -4.59 5.21 46.29
C TRP A 239 -4.61 6.12 45.07
N GLN A 240 -5.67 6.92 44.91
CA GLN A 240 -5.75 7.88 43.82
C GLN A 240 -4.64 8.93 43.90
N GLN A 241 -4.36 9.46 45.09
CA GLN A 241 -3.27 10.42 45.29
C GLN A 241 -1.90 9.84 44.89
N MET A 242 -1.64 8.57 45.22
CA MET A 242 -0.43 7.86 44.78
C MET A 242 -0.36 7.73 43.25
N ILE A 243 -1.45 7.30 42.62
CA ILE A 243 -1.50 7.12 41.16
C ILE A 243 -1.32 8.45 40.44
N ASP A 244 -1.98 9.51 40.89
CA ASP A 244 -1.88 10.85 40.30
C ASP A 244 -0.45 11.40 40.45
N PHE A 245 0.17 11.16 41.61
CA PHE A 245 1.57 11.51 41.86
C PHE A 245 2.52 10.85 40.86
N GLU A 246 2.43 9.53 40.71
CA GLU A 246 3.27 8.75 39.80
C GLU A 246 3.00 9.09 38.33
N THR A 247 1.73 9.35 37.97
CA THR A 247 1.34 9.80 36.64
C THR A 247 1.91 11.19 36.32
N GLY A 248 2.02 12.08 37.32
CA GLY A 248 2.64 13.40 37.19
C GLY A 248 4.11 13.35 36.71
N PHE A 249 4.85 12.30 37.06
CA PHE A 249 6.21 12.07 36.56
C PHE A 249 6.27 11.46 35.16
N LYS A 250 5.11 11.23 34.52
CA LYS A 250 4.96 10.41 33.31
C LYS A 250 5.55 9.01 33.45
N ASP A 251 5.69 8.51 34.70
CA ASP A 251 6.13 7.15 34.97
C ASP A 251 4.93 6.21 35.02
N GLN A 252 4.50 5.84 33.82
CA GLN A 252 3.40 4.92 33.60
C GLN A 252 3.65 3.54 34.24
N ARG A 253 4.91 3.11 34.42
CA ARG A 253 5.22 1.79 34.99
C ARG A 253 4.89 1.76 36.47
N SER A 254 5.26 2.81 37.19
CA SER A 254 5.04 2.92 38.63
C SER A 254 3.56 3.11 38.95
N ALA A 255 2.86 4.00 38.22
CA ALA A 255 1.41 4.16 38.35
C ALA A 255 0.65 2.84 38.06
N ASN A 256 1.06 2.10 37.03
CA ASN A 256 0.49 0.79 36.72
C ASN A 256 0.70 -0.23 37.86
N LEU A 257 1.88 -0.25 38.49
CA LEU A 257 2.14 -1.10 39.66
C LEU A 257 1.20 -0.78 40.83
N TRP A 258 0.98 0.51 41.12
CA TRP A 258 0.08 0.94 42.19
C TRP A 258 -1.38 0.61 41.91
N TYR A 259 -1.85 0.75 40.66
CA TYR A 259 -3.18 0.26 40.27
C TYR A 259 -3.34 -1.25 40.51
N LYS A 260 -2.32 -2.06 40.18
CA LYS A 260 -2.36 -3.51 40.43
C LYS A 260 -2.45 -3.84 41.91
N LYS A 261 -1.65 -3.17 42.76
CA LYS A 261 -1.73 -3.32 44.21
C LYS A 261 -3.11 -2.92 44.75
N TRP A 262 -3.69 -1.84 44.24
CA TRP A 262 -5.02 -1.40 44.64
C TRP A 262 -6.09 -2.44 44.27
N MET A 263 -5.99 -3.02 43.07
CA MET A 263 -6.87 -4.10 42.63
C MET A 263 -6.79 -5.37 43.47
N GLU A 264 -5.63 -5.69 44.06
CA GLU A 264 -5.50 -6.84 44.97
C GLU A 264 -6.34 -6.64 46.25
N GLN A 265 -6.57 -5.39 46.66
CA GLN A 265 -7.40 -5.04 47.81
C GLN A 265 -8.87 -4.87 47.43
N ASP A 266 -9.15 -4.19 46.30
CA ASP A 266 -10.50 -3.97 45.79
C ASP A 266 -10.64 -4.43 44.33
N PRO A 267 -11.04 -5.68 44.05
CA PRO A 267 -11.28 -6.16 42.69
C PRO A 267 -12.65 -5.71 42.13
N SER A 268 -13.20 -4.58 42.58
CA SER A 268 -14.49 -4.07 42.13
C SER A 268 -14.50 -3.74 40.64
N TRP A 269 -15.66 -3.94 40.01
CA TRP A 269 -15.88 -3.56 38.62
C TRP A 269 -15.56 -2.08 38.35
N LYS A 270 -15.91 -1.19 39.30
CA LYS A 270 -15.66 0.25 39.19
C LYS A 270 -14.16 0.54 39.09
N LEU A 271 -13.33 -0.10 39.89
CA LEU A 271 -11.87 0.08 39.83
C LEU A 271 -11.28 -0.50 38.54
N LYS A 272 -11.73 -1.68 38.11
CA LYS A 272 -11.32 -2.26 36.81
C LYS A 272 -11.59 -1.32 35.65
N LYS A 273 -12.79 -0.71 35.62
CA LYS A 273 -13.17 0.30 34.63
C LYS A 273 -12.24 1.51 34.68
N GLN A 274 -12.03 2.07 35.87
CA GLN A 274 -11.17 3.25 36.06
C GLN A 274 -9.73 2.98 35.59
N TYR A 275 -9.19 1.81 35.90
CA TYR A 275 -7.84 1.42 35.49
C TYR A 275 -7.73 1.29 33.96
N VAL A 276 -8.74 0.72 33.29
CA VAL A 276 -8.78 0.68 31.82
C VAL A 276 -8.85 2.07 31.22
N GLU A 277 -9.73 2.95 31.72
CA GLU A 277 -9.84 4.34 31.25
C GLU A 277 -8.51 5.09 31.40
N TRP A 278 -7.82 4.90 32.53
CA TRP A 278 -6.50 5.47 32.77
C TRP A 278 -5.45 4.92 31.79
N MET A 279 -5.42 3.62 31.51
CA MET A 279 -4.47 3.04 30.54
C MET A 279 -4.72 3.58 29.12
N VAL A 280 -5.97 3.72 28.71
CA VAL A 280 -6.31 4.26 27.39
C VAL A 280 -5.94 5.75 27.30
N ALA A 281 -6.21 6.54 28.34
CA ALA A 281 -5.85 7.96 28.40
C ALA A 281 -4.34 8.21 28.38
N ASN A 282 -3.54 7.25 28.84
CA ASN A 282 -2.08 7.32 28.85
C ASN A 282 -1.41 6.61 27.67
N GLU A 283 -2.15 6.31 26.59
CA GLU A 283 -1.62 5.64 25.39
C GLU A 283 -0.96 4.28 25.69
N MET A 284 -1.46 3.56 26.71
CA MET A 284 -1.02 2.22 27.06
C MET A 284 -1.92 1.16 26.42
N GLN A 285 -2.17 1.27 25.10
CA GLN A 285 -3.21 0.45 24.44
C GLN A 285 -2.88 -1.05 24.48
N ARG A 286 -1.59 -1.44 24.37
CA ARG A 286 -1.18 -2.85 24.39
C ARG A 286 -1.41 -3.50 25.75
N GLU A 287 -1.11 -2.79 26.83
CA GLU A 287 -1.35 -3.21 28.20
C GLU A 287 -2.85 -3.27 28.49
N ALA A 288 -3.61 -2.27 28.04
CA ALA A 288 -5.06 -2.24 28.17
C ALA A 288 -5.73 -3.46 27.51
N ILE A 289 -5.31 -3.81 26.29
CA ILE A 289 -5.78 -4.99 25.57
C ILE A 289 -5.49 -6.26 26.37
N LYS A 290 -4.23 -6.48 26.78
CA LYS A 290 -3.85 -7.69 27.55
C LYS A 290 -4.65 -7.82 28.83
N TYR A 291 -4.87 -6.70 29.52
CA TYR A 291 -5.64 -6.68 30.74
C TYR A 291 -7.13 -6.99 30.49
N LEU A 292 -7.75 -6.36 29.49
CA LEU A 292 -9.13 -6.62 29.10
C LEU A 292 -9.35 -8.07 28.65
N GLU A 293 -8.40 -8.66 27.92
CA GLU A 293 -8.44 -10.08 27.57
C GLU A 293 -8.44 -10.99 28.80
N ILE A 294 -7.76 -10.61 29.89
CA ILE A 294 -7.78 -11.36 31.16
C ILE A 294 -9.13 -11.17 31.86
N VAL A 295 -9.63 -9.93 31.94
CA VAL A 295 -10.91 -9.62 32.59
C VAL A 295 -12.05 -10.38 31.92
N LEU A 296 -12.11 -10.35 30.59
CA LEU A 296 -13.16 -10.98 29.79
C LEU A 296 -13.06 -12.52 29.73
N ARG A 297 -11.93 -13.12 30.13
CA ARG A 297 -11.89 -14.59 30.34
C ARG A 297 -12.72 -15.03 31.55
N SER A 298 -12.74 -14.19 32.59
CA SER A 298 -13.50 -14.47 33.81
C SER A 298 -14.96 -14.01 33.72
N ASP A 299 -15.21 -12.94 32.97
CA ASP A 299 -16.55 -12.39 32.73
C ASP A 299 -16.73 -12.03 31.25
N PRO A 300 -17.01 -13.03 30.38
CA PRO A 300 -17.14 -12.82 28.94
C PRO A 300 -18.34 -11.93 28.55
N GLY A 301 -19.30 -11.75 29.45
CA GLY A 301 -20.56 -11.07 29.19
C GLY A 301 -20.53 -9.56 29.38
N ASP A 302 -19.45 -8.97 29.90
CA ASP A 302 -19.40 -7.55 30.23
C ASP A 302 -19.48 -6.67 28.96
N PRO A 303 -20.56 -5.90 28.76
CA PRO A 303 -20.72 -5.11 27.53
C PRO A 303 -19.75 -3.93 27.42
N TYR A 304 -19.33 -3.37 28.55
CA TYR A 304 -18.40 -2.24 28.57
C TYR A 304 -17.01 -2.69 28.14
N PHE A 305 -16.47 -3.73 28.78
CA PHE A 305 -15.14 -4.23 28.47
C PHE A 305 -15.05 -4.83 27.06
N ASN A 306 -16.08 -5.55 26.60
CA ASN A 306 -16.13 -6.04 25.22
C ASN A 306 -16.11 -4.88 24.20
N LYS A 307 -16.89 -3.81 24.46
CA LYS A 307 -16.91 -2.63 23.59
C LYS A 307 -15.55 -1.92 23.57
N THR A 308 -14.94 -1.71 24.74
CA THR A 308 -13.62 -1.07 24.84
C THR A 308 -12.53 -1.91 24.18
N LEU A 309 -12.53 -3.24 24.38
CA LEU A 309 -11.57 -4.14 23.73
C LEU A 309 -11.72 -4.11 22.20
N PHE A 310 -12.95 -4.15 21.69
CA PHE A 310 -13.20 -4.01 20.26
C PHE A 310 -12.67 -2.68 19.70
N GLN A 311 -12.92 -1.55 20.39
CA GLN A 311 -12.41 -0.24 19.99
C GLN A 311 -10.88 -0.20 19.98
N LEU A 312 -10.23 -0.84 20.95
CA LEU A 312 -8.77 -0.91 21.00
C LEU A 312 -8.19 -1.76 19.87
N TYR A 313 -8.84 -2.88 19.53
CA TYR A 313 -8.46 -3.66 18.36
C TYR A 313 -8.62 -2.86 17.06
N GLU A 314 -9.70 -2.07 16.92
CA GLU A 314 -9.87 -1.17 15.78
C GLU A 314 -8.77 -0.11 15.72
N TRP A 315 -8.46 0.53 16.84
CA TRP A 315 -7.48 1.62 16.89
C TRP A 315 -6.06 1.15 16.59
N ASN A 316 -5.71 -0.06 17.04
CA ASN A 316 -4.42 -0.70 16.77
C ASN A 316 -4.36 -1.43 15.43
N ASN A 317 -5.48 -1.51 14.70
CA ASN A 317 -5.60 -2.31 13.48
C ASN A 317 -5.18 -3.78 13.71
N ASP A 318 -5.60 -4.37 14.83
CA ASP A 318 -5.30 -5.76 15.21
C ASP A 318 -6.15 -6.74 14.38
N ARG A 319 -5.77 -6.91 13.12
CA ARG A 319 -6.55 -7.60 12.07
C ARG A 319 -7.01 -9.01 12.47
N GLU A 320 -6.12 -9.81 13.04
CA GLU A 320 -6.40 -11.19 13.49
C GLU A 320 -7.47 -11.26 14.59
N LYS A 321 -7.54 -10.23 15.45
CA LYS A 321 -8.52 -10.17 16.55
C LYS A 321 -9.85 -9.61 16.08
N LEU A 322 -9.82 -8.68 15.13
CA LEU A 322 -11.01 -8.07 14.53
C LEU A 322 -11.80 -9.04 13.64
N LEU A 323 -11.11 -9.87 12.87
CA LEU A 323 -11.73 -10.74 11.89
C LEU A 323 -12.85 -11.64 12.46
N PRO A 324 -12.66 -12.43 13.53
CA PRO A 324 -13.73 -13.26 14.07
C PRO A 324 -14.93 -12.45 14.58
N ILE A 325 -14.70 -11.21 15.03
CA ILE A 325 -15.78 -10.32 15.49
C ILE A 325 -16.60 -9.82 14.29
N TYR A 326 -15.94 -9.41 13.21
CA TYR A 326 -16.59 -8.98 11.98
C TYR A 326 -17.36 -10.14 11.30
N LEU A 327 -16.79 -11.34 11.30
CA LEU A 327 -17.45 -12.55 10.80
C LEU A 327 -18.69 -12.92 11.62
N ALA A 328 -18.59 -12.93 12.95
CA ALA A 328 -19.74 -13.22 13.82
C ALA A 328 -20.90 -12.22 13.60
N ARG A 329 -20.57 -10.93 13.46
CA ARG A 329 -21.56 -9.89 13.12
C ARG A 329 -22.17 -10.11 11.74
N PHE A 330 -21.36 -10.47 10.74
CA PHE A 330 -21.85 -10.79 9.41
C PHE A 330 -22.79 -12.00 9.41
N HIS A 331 -22.46 -13.08 10.12
CA HIS A 331 -23.35 -14.24 10.22
C HIS A 331 -24.67 -13.91 10.96
N SER A 332 -24.65 -12.96 11.90
CA SER A 332 -25.86 -12.51 12.58
C SER A 332 -26.76 -11.62 11.73
N ASP A 333 -26.17 -10.72 10.94
CA ASP A 333 -26.86 -9.86 9.99
C ASP A 333 -26.00 -9.63 8.73
N PRO A 334 -26.15 -10.48 7.70
CA PRO A 334 -25.45 -10.30 6.43
C PRO A 334 -25.84 -9.03 5.67
N GLY A 335 -26.92 -8.34 6.11
CA GLY A 335 -27.39 -7.10 5.51
C GLY A 335 -26.70 -5.84 6.04
N ASP A 336 -25.92 -5.93 7.12
CA ASP A 336 -25.19 -4.80 7.68
C ASP A 336 -24.05 -4.37 6.74
N ARG A 337 -24.34 -3.35 5.92
CA ARG A 337 -23.39 -2.80 4.95
C ARG A 337 -22.13 -2.23 5.61
N ALA A 338 -22.24 -1.65 6.80
CA ALA A 338 -21.11 -1.04 7.48
C ALA A 338 -20.14 -2.12 7.99
N ASN A 339 -20.67 -3.17 8.61
CA ASN A 339 -19.88 -4.34 9.02
C ASN A 339 -19.28 -5.07 7.83
N THR A 340 -20.08 -5.33 6.79
CA THR A 340 -19.66 -6.07 5.58
C THR A 340 -18.53 -5.34 4.87
N LYS A 341 -18.62 -4.02 4.69
CA LYS A 341 -17.55 -3.23 4.07
C LYS A 341 -16.23 -3.36 4.83
N LYS A 342 -16.27 -3.28 6.17
CA LYS A 342 -15.07 -3.45 7.00
C LYS A 342 -14.52 -4.87 6.95
N LEU A 343 -15.39 -5.89 6.96
CA LEU A 343 -15.00 -7.29 6.85
C LEU A 343 -14.30 -7.58 5.52
N LEU A 344 -14.89 -7.18 4.40
CA LEU A 344 -14.30 -7.38 3.08
C LEU A 344 -12.95 -6.66 2.98
N ALA A 345 -12.88 -5.37 3.38
CA ALA A 345 -11.62 -4.63 3.39
C ALA A 345 -10.54 -5.34 4.23
N LEU A 346 -10.91 -5.89 5.39
CA LEU A 346 -10.00 -6.65 6.24
C LEU A 346 -9.51 -7.93 5.56
N LEU A 347 -10.39 -8.69 4.90
CA LEU A 347 -10.03 -9.91 4.19
C LEU A 347 -9.11 -9.62 2.99
N PHE A 348 -9.39 -8.57 2.22
CA PHE A 348 -8.53 -8.10 1.12
C PHE A 348 -7.14 -7.68 1.64
N ASP A 349 -7.09 -6.90 2.72
CA ASP A 349 -5.83 -6.47 3.37
C ASP A 349 -5.00 -7.66 3.88
N MET A 350 -5.65 -8.72 4.32
CA MET A 350 -5.04 -9.96 4.79
C MET A 350 -4.75 -10.95 3.64
N LYS A 351 -5.11 -10.62 2.40
CA LYS A 351 -5.00 -11.50 1.22
C LYS A 351 -5.75 -12.83 1.38
N ARG A 352 -6.82 -12.86 2.19
CA ARG A 352 -7.66 -14.04 2.43
C ARG A 352 -8.79 -14.06 1.40
N TYR A 353 -8.41 -14.20 0.13
CA TYR A 353 -9.32 -14.05 -1.01
C TYR A 353 -10.42 -15.10 -1.06
N GLY A 354 -10.13 -16.37 -0.73
CA GLY A 354 -11.15 -17.42 -0.68
C GLY A 354 -12.27 -17.15 0.33
N GLU A 355 -11.95 -16.61 1.52
CA GLU A 355 -12.99 -16.20 2.48
C GLU A 355 -13.74 -14.95 2.01
N ALA A 356 -13.07 -14.02 1.34
CA ALA A 356 -13.75 -12.87 0.74
C ALA A 356 -14.73 -13.31 -0.34
N GLU A 357 -14.36 -14.29 -1.16
CA GLU A 357 -15.22 -14.92 -2.17
C GLU A 357 -16.46 -15.57 -1.54
N ASP A 358 -16.32 -16.32 -0.45
CA ASP A 358 -17.46 -16.93 0.27
C ASP A 358 -18.45 -15.87 0.77
N ILE A 359 -17.93 -14.78 1.34
CA ILE A 359 -18.73 -13.65 1.81
C ILE A 359 -19.45 -12.97 0.64
N LEU A 360 -18.74 -12.69 -0.46
CA LEU A 360 -19.29 -12.06 -1.66
C LEU A 360 -20.35 -12.95 -2.33
N THR A 361 -20.12 -14.26 -2.38
CA THR A 361 -21.08 -15.23 -2.94
C THR A 361 -22.36 -15.27 -2.11
N THR A 362 -22.23 -15.24 -0.78
CA THR A 362 -23.38 -15.13 0.14
C THR A 362 -24.17 -13.84 -0.08
N LEU A 363 -23.47 -12.71 -0.26
CA LEU A 363 -24.10 -11.42 -0.55
C LEU A 363 -24.78 -11.41 -1.91
N LEU A 364 -24.16 -11.97 -2.95
CA LEU A 364 -24.70 -12.03 -4.31
C LEU A 364 -25.91 -12.97 -4.41
N ALA A 365 -26.05 -13.98 -3.56
CA ALA A 365 -27.28 -14.76 -3.46
C ALA A 365 -28.49 -13.90 -3.08
N ARG A 366 -28.27 -12.83 -2.28
CA ARG A 366 -29.31 -11.88 -1.87
C ARG A 366 -29.40 -10.66 -2.80
N TYR A 367 -28.28 -10.24 -3.37
CA TYR A 367 -28.16 -9.08 -4.24
C TYR A 367 -27.51 -9.46 -5.60
N PRO A 368 -28.15 -10.29 -6.44
CA PRO A 368 -27.52 -10.84 -7.64
C PRO A 368 -27.05 -9.76 -8.64
N SER A 369 -27.74 -8.63 -8.66
CA SER A 369 -27.48 -7.50 -9.55
C SER A 369 -26.53 -6.45 -8.97
N SER A 370 -25.83 -6.76 -7.86
CA SER A 370 -24.88 -5.81 -7.26
C SER A 370 -23.61 -5.70 -8.11
N LYS A 371 -23.48 -4.60 -8.87
CA LYS A 371 -22.25 -4.30 -9.64
C LYS A 371 -21.02 -4.30 -8.74
N GLU A 372 -21.11 -3.68 -7.57
CA GLU A 372 -20.00 -3.57 -6.60
C GLU A 372 -19.46 -4.95 -6.19
N TYR A 373 -20.33 -5.88 -5.81
CA TYR A 373 -19.90 -7.21 -5.35
C TYR A 373 -19.39 -8.09 -6.50
N ASN A 374 -20.01 -8.01 -7.68
CA ASN A 374 -19.49 -8.72 -8.85
C ASN A 374 -18.10 -8.19 -9.24
N MET A 375 -17.86 -6.88 -9.20
CA MET A 375 -16.53 -6.31 -9.47
C MET A 375 -15.49 -6.73 -8.42
N MET A 376 -15.85 -6.80 -7.13
CA MET A 376 -14.93 -7.32 -6.11
C MET A 376 -14.55 -8.79 -6.35
N LEU A 377 -15.45 -9.62 -6.90
CA LEU A 377 -15.10 -10.97 -7.33
C LEU A 377 -14.18 -10.96 -8.56
N VAL A 378 -14.39 -10.04 -9.51
CA VAL A 378 -13.46 -9.86 -10.64
C VAL A 378 -12.05 -9.57 -10.13
N ASP A 379 -11.90 -8.64 -9.18
CA ASP A 379 -10.59 -8.29 -8.59
C ASP A 379 -9.93 -9.49 -7.89
N ILE A 380 -10.72 -10.31 -7.19
CA ILE A 380 -10.25 -11.56 -6.57
C ILE A 380 -9.74 -12.52 -7.64
N TYR A 381 -10.56 -12.81 -8.66
CA TYR A 381 -10.20 -13.74 -9.71
C TYR A 381 -9.02 -13.26 -10.55
N ASP A 382 -8.90 -11.95 -10.81
CA ASP A 382 -7.74 -11.37 -11.47
C ASP A 382 -6.47 -11.54 -10.63
N THR A 383 -6.56 -11.37 -9.31
CA THR A 383 -5.44 -11.60 -8.38
C THR A 383 -5.01 -13.07 -8.38
N GLU A 384 -5.98 -13.98 -8.48
CA GLU A 384 -5.76 -15.43 -8.57
C GLU A 384 -5.41 -15.89 -10.00
N ARG A 385 -5.39 -14.98 -10.98
CA ARG A 385 -5.20 -15.24 -12.41
C ARG A 385 -6.21 -16.23 -12.99
N ASN A 386 -7.41 -16.29 -12.42
CA ASN A 386 -8.52 -17.08 -12.92
C ASN A 386 -9.34 -16.26 -13.93
N THR A 387 -8.79 -16.13 -15.14
CA THR A 387 -9.35 -15.31 -16.22
C THR A 387 -10.77 -15.72 -16.61
N ASP A 388 -11.08 -17.02 -16.59
CA ASP A 388 -12.41 -17.56 -16.90
C ASP A 388 -13.48 -17.11 -15.91
N ALA A 389 -13.18 -17.21 -14.61
CA ALA A 389 -14.09 -16.79 -13.55
C ALA A 389 -14.30 -15.26 -13.57
N ALA A 390 -13.21 -14.49 -13.78
CA ALA A 390 -13.27 -13.04 -13.94
C ALA A 390 -14.18 -12.65 -15.13
N LEU A 391 -14.00 -13.29 -16.29
CA LEU A 391 -14.81 -13.06 -17.48
C LEU A 391 -16.30 -13.39 -17.23
N ALA A 392 -16.59 -14.47 -16.52
CA ALA A 392 -17.96 -14.85 -16.17
C ALA A 392 -18.65 -13.78 -15.30
N GLN A 393 -17.96 -13.21 -14.31
CA GLN A 393 -18.53 -12.13 -13.49
C GLN A 393 -18.65 -10.81 -14.27
N LEU A 394 -17.66 -10.45 -15.10
CA LEU A 394 -17.74 -9.27 -15.96
C LEU A 394 -18.95 -9.34 -16.91
N LYS A 395 -19.24 -10.52 -17.49
CA LYS A 395 -20.44 -10.71 -18.32
C LYS A 395 -21.73 -10.50 -17.55
N LYS A 396 -21.79 -10.91 -16.28
CA LYS A 396 -22.95 -10.60 -15.42
C LYS A 396 -23.07 -9.09 -15.21
N VAL A 397 -21.96 -8.39 -14.93
CA VAL A 397 -21.98 -6.92 -14.78
C VAL A 397 -22.44 -6.24 -16.07
N ALA A 398 -21.94 -6.67 -17.24
CA ALA A 398 -22.34 -6.14 -18.54
C ALA A 398 -23.82 -6.36 -18.84
N SER A 399 -24.42 -7.47 -18.40
CA SER A 399 -25.86 -7.70 -18.56
C SER A 399 -26.74 -6.74 -17.75
N LEU A 400 -26.17 -6.08 -16.73
CA LEU A 400 -26.86 -5.15 -15.85
C LEU A 400 -26.68 -3.70 -16.28
N SER A 401 -25.61 -3.39 -17.02
CA SER A 401 -25.31 -2.05 -17.53
C SER A 401 -24.46 -2.12 -18.79
N GLU A 402 -24.83 -1.38 -19.84
CA GLU A 402 -24.00 -1.11 -21.02
C GLU A 402 -22.89 -0.10 -20.67
N ASP A 403 -22.02 -0.49 -19.75
CA ASP A 403 -20.86 0.29 -19.34
C ASP A 403 -19.68 -0.02 -20.26
N GLN A 404 -19.17 1.01 -20.93
CA GLN A 404 -18.06 0.92 -21.88
C GLN A 404 -16.80 0.36 -21.23
N GLU A 405 -16.54 0.71 -19.97
CA GLU A 405 -15.37 0.22 -19.23
C GLU A 405 -15.47 -1.29 -18.95
N ILE A 406 -16.68 -1.78 -18.66
CA ILE A 406 -16.92 -3.22 -18.45
C ILE A 406 -16.76 -3.98 -19.76
N LEU A 407 -17.26 -3.44 -20.87
CA LEU A 407 -17.05 -4.01 -22.20
C LEU A 407 -15.57 -4.05 -22.56
N LYS A 408 -14.82 -2.98 -22.27
CA LYS A 408 -13.36 -2.94 -22.46
C LYS A 408 -12.67 -4.06 -21.66
N ASN A 409 -13.00 -4.20 -20.37
CA ASN A 409 -12.47 -5.27 -19.53
C ASN A 409 -12.81 -6.68 -20.06
N ILE A 410 -14.02 -6.89 -20.58
CA ILE A 410 -14.40 -8.16 -21.24
C ILE A 410 -13.50 -8.41 -22.46
N GLY A 411 -13.32 -7.41 -23.32
CA GLY A 411 -12.45 -7.49 -24.49
C GLY A 411 -11.01 -7.83 -24.11
N GLU A 412 -10.47 -7.21 -23.07
CA GLU A 412 -9.14 -7.49 -22.53
C GLU A 412 -9.01 -8.93 -22.00
N ARG A 413 -10.01 -9.45 -21.29
CA ARG A 413 -9.99 -10.84 -20.81
C ARG A 413 -10.00 -11.83 -21.98
N TYR A 414 -10.79 -11.56 -23.02
CA TYR A 414 -10.72 -12.35 -24.25
C TYR A 414 -9.34 -12.28 -24.92
N MET A 415 -8.69 -11.12 -24.93
CA MET A 415 -7.31 -10.98 -25.42
C MET A 415 -6.32 -11.86 -24.64
N TRP A 416 -6.42 -11.89 -23.30
CA TRP A 416 -5.56 -12.73 -22.46
C TRP A 416 -5.78 -14.23 -22.68
N MET A 417 -7.01 -14.62 -23.00
CA MET A 417 -7.37 -16.00 -23.34
C MET A 417 -7.06 -16.36 -24.81
N ALA A 418 -6.43 -15.47 -25.58
CA ALA A 418 -6.23 -15.61 -27.03
C ALA A 418 -7.54 -15.77 -27.85
N GLY A 419 -8.69 -15.39 -27.27
CA GLY A 419 -10.00 -15.29 -27.92
C GLY A 419 -10.12 -14.02 -28.77
N TYR A 420 -9.25 -13.88 -29.78
CA TYR A 420 -9.11 -12.65 -30.56
C TYR A 420 -10.35 -12.31 -31.40
N ASN A 421 -11.18 -13.29 -31.73
CA ASN A 421 -12.40 -13.06 -32.51
C ASN A 421 -13.51 -12.46 -31.65
N GLU A 422 -13.67 -12.98 -30.43
CA GLU A 422 -14.57 -12.45 -29.42
C GLU A 422 -14.12 -11.05 -28.99
N ALA A 423 -12.82 -10.87 -28.74
CA ALA A 423 -12.25 -9.55 -28.46
C ALA A 423 -12.52 -8.59 -29.62
N LEU A 424 -12.30 -9.00 -30.87
CA LEU A 424 -12.59 -8.16 -32.04
C LEU A 424 -14.06 -7.73 -32.08
N GLY A 425 -15.00 -8.63 -31.85
CA GLY A 425 -16.42 -8.29 -31.82
C GLY A 425 -16.76 -7.25 -30.75
N ILE A 426 -16.18 -7.38 -29.55
CA ILE A 426 -16.33 -6.41 -28.46
C ILE A 426 -15.73 -5.06 -28.85
N PHE A 427 -14.48 -5.01 -29.33
CA PHE A 427 -13.82 -3.75 -29.66
C PHE A 427 -14.39 -3.08 -30.93
N GLN A 428 -14.99 -3.82 -31.86
CA GLN A 428 -15.78 -3.25 -32.96
C GLN A 428 -17.06 -2.59 -32.45
N SER A 429 -17.72 -3.20 -31.45
CA SER A 429 -18.88 -2.58 -30.81
C SER A 429 -18.49 -1.31 -30.04
N LEU A 430 -17.35 -1.33 -29.35
CA LEU A 430 -16.79 -0.16 -28.67
C LEU A 430 -16.39 0.93 -29.68
N GLU A 431 -15.76 0.61 -30.80
CA GLU A 431 -15.43 1.59 -31.85
C GLU A 431 -16.70 2.30 -32.37
N ALA A 432 -17.81 1.56 -32.52
CA ALA A 432 -19.08 2.15 -32.92
C ALA A 432 -19.71 3.05 -31.83
N MET A 433 -19.55 2.70 -30.55
CA MET A 433 -20.05 3.47 -29.40
C MET A 433 -19.19 4.69 -29.07
N THR A 434 -17.87 4.57 -29.24
CA THR A 434 -16.85 5.56 -28.91
C THR A 434 -15.90 5.76 -30.09
N PRO A 435 -16.33 6.45 -31.17
CA PRO A 435 -15.54 6.56 -32.41
C PRO A 435 -14.21 7.30 -32.28
N ASN A 436 -13.97 7.95 -31.15
CA ASN A 436 -12.77 8.75 -30.87
C ASN A 436 -12.08 8.32 -29.56
N ASP A 437 -12.26 7.08 -29.11
CA ASP A 437 -11.49 6.56 -27.97
C ASP A 437 -10.15 5.99 -28.47
N PRO A 438 -9.00 6.60 -28.10
CA PRO A 438 -7.69 6.10 -28.48
C PRO A 438 -7.44 4.66 -27.99
N GLU A 439 -7.90 4.31 -26.79
CA GLU A 439 -7.66 2.98 -26.23
C GLU A 439 -8.28 1.87 -27.08
N VAL A 440 -9.46 2.12 -27.66
CA VAL A 440 -10.09 1.19 -28.61
C VAL A 440 -9.21 0.97 -29.83
N PHE A 441 -8.62 2.03 -30.39
CA PHE A 441 -7.70 1.88 -31.53
C PHE A 441 -6.41 1.14 -31.17
N ARG A 442 -5.88 1.35 -29.96
CA ARG A 442 -4.73 0.59 -29.45
C ARG A 442 -5.05 -0.90 -29.42
N TYR A 443 -6.16 -1.29 -28.78
CA TYR A 443 -6.58 -2.69 -28.69
C TYR A 443 -6.90 -3.30 -30.05
N MET A 444 -7.56 -2.56 -30.96
CA MET A 444 -7.79 -3.02 -32.33
C MET A 444 -6.47 -3.28 -33.06
N GLY A 445 -5.45 -2.45 -32.84
CA GLY A 445 -4.08 -2.69 -33.30
C GLY A 445 -3.50 -4.00 -32.74
N ASP A 446 -3.60 -4.20 -31.43
CA ASP A 446 -3.09 -5.38 -30.71
C ASP A 446 -3.78 -6.68 -31.16
N ILE A 447 -5.11 -6.65 -31.32
CA ILE A 447 -5.94 -7.76 -31.82
C ILE A 447 -5.51 -8.14 -33.24
N HIS A 448 -5.44 -7.16 -34.15
CA HIS A 448 -5.05 -7.43 -35.53
C HIS A 448 -3.59 -7.89 -35.63
N SER A 449 -2.71 -7.38 -34.77
CA SER A 449 -1.32 -7.82 -34.70
C SER A 449 -1.23 -9.28 -34.25
N SER A 450 -1.99 -9.66 -33.23
CA SER A 450 -2.00 -11.04 -32.69
C SER A 450 -2.61 -12.05 -33.68
N ARG A 451 -3.53 -11.59 -34.52
CA ARG A 451 -4.11 -12.35 -35.64
C ARG A 451 -3.24 -12.35 -36.89
N ASN A 452 -2.01 -11.84 -36.83
CA ASN A 452 -1.10 -11.70 -37.98
C ASN A 452 -1.67 -10.85 -39.15
N ALA A 453 -2.70 -10.04 -38.92
CA ALA A 453 -3.27 -9.11 -39.90
C ALA A 453 -2.49 -7.78 -39.91
N GLN A 454 -1.21 -7.87 -40.30
CA GLN A 454 -0.18 -6.85 -40.04
C GLN A 454 -0.52 -5.46 -40.63
N LYS A 455 -1.10 -5.40 -41.83
CA LYS A 455 -1.50 -4.13 -42.46
C LYS A 455 -2.60 -3.41 -41.69
N LYS A 456 -3.60 -4.15 -41.20
CA LYS A 456 -4.69 -3.57 -40.38
C LYS A 456 -4.14 -3.10 -39.04
N ALA A 457 -3.26 -3.90 -38.41
CA ALA A 457 -2.60 -3.54 -37.16
C ALA A 457 -1.85 -2.20 -37.28
N ILE A 458 -0.98 -2.05 -38.29
CA ILE A 458 -0.25 -0.79 -38.54
C ILE A 458 -1.22 0.38 -38.75
N SER A 459 -2.32 0.18 -39.48
CA SER A 459 -3.32 1.23 -39.69
C SER A 459 -3.97 1.70 -38.38
N TYR A 460 -4.30 0.78 -37.47
CA TYR A 460 -4.90 1.14 -36.18
C TYR A 460 -3.88 1.76 -35.22
N TYR A 461 -2.65 1.25 -35.17
CA TYR A 461 -1.58 1.89 -34.39
C TYR A 461 -1.27 3.30 -34.87
N ARG A 462 -1.35 3.58 -36.18
CA ARG A 462 -1.20 4.95 -36.70
C ARG A 462 -2.34 5.86 -36.28
N LYS A 463 -3.60 5.38 -36.34
CA LYS A 463 -4.75 6.14 -35.79
C LYS A 463 -4.56 6.44 -34.30
N TYR A 464 -4.07 5.47 -33.54
CA TYR A 464 -3.74 5.67 -32.13
C TYR A 464 -2.65 6.73 -31.94
N ALA A 465 -1.53 6.63 -32.66
CA ALA A 465 -0.42 7.59 -32.62
C ALA A 465 -0.82 9.02 -33.01
N ASP A 466 -1.77 9.18 -33.95
CA ASP A 466 -2.29 10.49 -34.34
C ASP A 466 -3.03 11.20 -33.18
N MET A 467 -3.63 10.41 -32.28
CA MET A 467 -4.36 10.89 -31.10
C MET A 467 -3.46 10.99 -29.86
N GLN A 468 -2.55 10.05 -29.67
CA GLN A 468 -1.62 9.95 -28.54
C GLN A 468 -0.18 10.14 -29.04
N LYS A 469 0.16 11.40 -29.36
CA LYS A 469 1.41 11.76 -30.04
C LYS A 469 2.68 11.52 -29.20
N ASP A 470 2.54 11.47 -27.88
CA ASP A 470 3.65 11.33 -26.94
C ASP A 470 3.81 9.87 -26.46
N ASP A 471 3.03 8.93 -27.00
CA ASP A 471 3.11 7.52 -26.61
C ASP A 471 4.06 6.75 -27.54
N TYR A 472 5.05 6.08 -26.94
CA TYR A 472 6.04 5.26 -27.65
C TYR A 472 5.44 3.95 -28.18
N TYR A 473 4.35 3.46 -27.57
CA TYR A 473 3.76 2.15 -27.81
C TYR A 473 3.46 1.84 -29.28
N PRO A 474 2.76 2.71 -30.06
CA PRO A 474 2.46 2.43 -31.46
C PRO A 474 3.72 2.32 -32.31
N HIS A 475 4.73 3.17 -32.09
CA HIS A 475 6.00 3.10 -32.81
C HIS A 475 6.74 1.80 -32.50
N TYR A 476 6.73 1.37 -31.24
CA TYR A 476 7.29 0.09 -30.83
C TYR A 476 6.60 -1.07 -31.56
N LYS A 477 5.26 -1.13 -31.53
CA LYS A 477 4.48 -2.20 -32.17
C LYS A 477 4.60 -2.22 -33.69
N ILE A 478 4.61 -1.07 -34.35
CA ILE A 478 4.85 -0.97 -35.80
C ILE A 478 6.28 -1.45 -36.13
N GLY A 479 7.26 -1.06 -35.31
CA GLY A 479 8.64 -1.51 -35.42
C GLY A 479 8.81 -3.03 -35.32
N GLU A 480 8.12 -3.67 -34.37
CA GLU A 480 8.05 -5.13 -34.24
C GLU A 480 7.47 -5.80 -35.49
N ILE A 481 6.37 -5.26 -36.02
CA ILE A 481 5.74 -5.81 -37.22
C ILE A 481 6.71 -5.74 -38.40
N TYR A 482 7.34 -4.58 -38.66
CA TYR A 482 8.34 -4.48 -39.74
C TYR A 482 9.56 -5.37 -39.52
N TRP A 483 9.95 -5.59 -38.26
CA TRP A 483 11.05 -6.49 -37.91
C TRP A 483 10.71 -7.94 -38.32
N SER A 484 9.50 -8.39 -37.99
CA SER A 484 9.01 -9.74 -38.35
C SER A 484 8.92 -9.96 -39.88
N GLN A 485 8.62 -8.90 -40.64
CA GLN A 485 8.61 -8.92 -42.12
C GLN A 485 10.01 -8.92 -42.76
N ALA A 486 11.08 -9.01 -41.97
CA ALA A 486 12.46 -8.82 -42.40
C ALA A 486 12.74 -7.43 -43.06
N ASN A 487 11.84 -6.46 -42.89
CA ASN A 487 11.99 -5.10 -43.40
C ASN A 487 12.80 -4.24 -42.42
N LYS A 488 14.09 -4.56 -42.28
CA LYS A 488 14.96 -4.04 -41.22
C LYS A 488 15.22 -2.53 -41.26
N GLY A 489 14.98 -1.85 -42.38
CA GLY A 489 15.15 -0.40 -42.50
C GLY A 489 14.07 0.35 -41.71
N PRO A 490 12.81 0.32 -42.17
CA PRO A 490 11.67 0.92 -41.47
C PRO A 490 11.51 0.42 -40.04
N ALA A 491 11.77 -0.86 -39.77
CA ALA A 491 11.75 -1.40 -38.41
C ALA A 491 12.67 -0.61 -37.46
N LYS A 492 13.92 -0.36 -37.87
CA LYS A 492 14.88 0.38 -37.05
C LYS A 492 14.52 1.84 -36.85
N GLU A 493 13.86 2.47 -37.82
CA GLU A 493 13.42 3.87 -37.70
C GLU A 493 12.30 4.00 -36.66
N GLU A 494 11.29 3.15 -36.74
CA GLU A 494 10.17 3.13 -35.78
C GLU A 494 10.64 2.76 -34.36
N LEU A 495 11.51 1.74 -34.24
CA LEU A 495 12.08 1.33 -32.94
C LEU A 495 12.95 2.42 -32.31
N LYS A 496 13.71 3.19 -33.11
CA LYS A 496 14.46 4.34 -32.60
C LYS A 496 13.54 5.47 -32.14
N THR A 497 12.49 5.75 -32.90
CA THR A 497 11.48 6.75 -32.54
C THR A 497 10.84 6.38 -31.20
N ALA A 498 10.43 5.12 -31.03
CA ALA A 498 9.91 4.62 -29.77
C ALA A 498 10.92 4.80 -28.62
N LEU A 499 12.20 4.47 -28.84
CA LEU A 499 13.24 4.61 -27.82
C LEU A 499 13.49 6.07 -27.41
N ASP A 500 13.49 7.00 -28.37
CA ASP A 500 13.68 8.43 -28.12
C ASP A 500 12.51 9.04 -27.33
N MET A 501 11.32 8.45 -27.41
CA MET A 501 10.12 8.85 -26.66
C MET A 501 10.05 8.26 -25.25
N ILE A 502 10.79 7.18 -24.95
CA ILE A 502 10.83 6.58 -23.62
C ILE A 502 11.69 7.45 -22.69
N GLU A 503 11.06 8.14 -21.75
CA GLU A 503 11.80 8.91 -20.75
C GLU A 503 12.51 8.01 -19.74
N ALA A 504 13.77 8.35 -19.42
CA ALA A 504 14.56 7.63 -18.42
C ALA A 504 13.98 7.67 -16.99
N THR A 505 12.97 8.52 -16.74
CA THR A 505 12.23 8.68 -15.47
C THR A 505 11.12 7.66 -15.28
N VAL A 506 10.62 7.04 -16.36
CA VAL A 506 9.50 6.07 -16.30
C VAL A 506 10.02 4.74 -15.75
N LEU A 507 9.54 4.27 -14.60
CA LEU A 507 10.11 3.09 -13.91
C LEU A 507 9.17 1.87 -13.88
N ASP A 508 8.06 1.88 -14.63
CA ASP A 508 7.16 0.74 -14.66
C ASP A 508 7.74 -0.47 -15.43
N PRO A 509 7.43 -1.71 -15.02
CA PRO A 509 7.96 -2.90 -15.68
C PRO A 509 7.60 -3.04 -17.17
N PRO A 510 6.35 -2.79 -17.63
CA PRO A 510 6.01 -2.91 -19.05
C PRO A 510 6.84 -2.02 -19.97
N THR A 511 7.01 -0.74 -19.63
CA THR A 511 7.80 0.22 -20.41
C THR A 511 9.27 -0.18 -20.47
N ARG A 512 9.84 -0.57 -19.32
CA ARG A 512 11.24 -1.05 -19.27
C ARG A 512 11.45 -2.37 -20.01
N THR A 513 10.43 -3.21 -20.07
CA THR A 513 10.45 -4.46 -20.85
C THR A 513 10.45 -4.16 -22.35
N ALA A 514 9.60 -3.22 -22.78
CA ALA A 514 9.61 -2.75 -24.17
C ALA A 514 10.95 -2.09 -24.54
N GLU A 515 11.49 -1.22 -23.69
CA GLU A 515 12.82 -0.61 -23.86
C GLU A 515 13.92 -1.68 -24.02
N ALA A 516 13.93 -2.68 -23.14
CA ALA A 516 14.89 -3.78 -23.19
C ALA A 516 14.76 -4.57 -24.50
N ARG A 517 13.54 -4.84 -24.97
CA ARG A 517 13.29 -5.51 -26.25
C ARG A 517 13.75 -4.65 -27.43
N ILE A 518 13.44 -3.35 -27.43
CA ILE A 518 13.88 -2.40 -28.46
C ILE A 518 15.40 -2.38 -28.58
N TYR A 519 16.13 -2.26 -27.45
CA TYR A 519 17.59 -2.36 -27.47
C TYR A 519 18.07 -3.67 -28.09
N GLY A 520 17.38 -4.77 -27.80
CA GLY A 520 17.67 -6.06 -28.35
C GLY A 520 17.56 -6.14 -29.87
N LEU A 521 16.42 -5.67 -30.41
CA LEU A 521 16.15 -5.62 -31.85
C LEU A 521 17.11 -4.65 -32.56
N LEU A 522 17.50 -3.55 -31.93
CA LEU A 522 18.49 -2.61 -32.48
C LEU A 522 19.93 -3.16 -32.45
N GLY A 523 20.17 -4.30 -31.78
CA GLY A 523 21.48 -4.96 -31.66
C GLY A 523 22.30 -4.51 -30.45
N GLU A 524 21.74 -3.69 -29.56
CA GLU A 524 22.37 -3.24 -28.31
C GLU A 524 22.24 -4.28 -27.20
N LYS A 525 22.75 -5.49 -27.47
CA LYS A 525 22.59 -6.69 -26.63
C LYS A 525 22.91 -6.47 -25.15
N LYS A 526 23.98 -5.74 -24.84
CA LYS A 526 24.39 -5.52 -23.44
C LYS A 526 23.37 -4.71 -22.64
N ARG A 527 22.76 -3.68 -23.24
CA ARG A 527 21.74 -2.85 -22.57
C ARG A 527 20.44 -3.63 -22.41
N SER A 528 20.05 -4.37 -23.44
CA SER A 528 18.91 -5.28 -23.40
C SER A 528 19.04 -6.31 -22.26
N ASP A 529 20.16 -7.04 -22.21
CA ASP A 529 20.43 -8.05 -21.17
C ASP A 529 20.40 -7.43 -19.76
N ASP A 530 21.06 -6.29 -19.53
CA ASP A 530 21.10 -5.64 -18.21
C ASP A 530 19.71 -5.21 -17.73
N LEU A 531 18.86 -4.68 -18.62
CA LEU A 531 17.49 -4.30 -18.26
C LEU A 531 16.62 -5.52 -17.96
N PHE A 532 16.62 -6.54 -18.81
CA PHE A 532 15.85 -7.77 -18.57
C PHE A 532 16.28 -8.47 -17.28
N GLU A 533 17.59 -8.60 -17.04
CA GLU A 533 18.10 -9.22 -15.81
C GLU A 533 17.73 -8.41 -14.56
N ARG A 534 17.75 -7.07 -14.62
CA ARG A 534 17.26 -6.22 -13.51
C ARG A 534 15.78 -6.42 -13.22
N LEU A 535 14.95 -6.51 -14.26
CA LEU A 535 13.51 -6.73 -14.12
C LEU A 535 13.22 -8.09 -13.49
N LEU A 536 13.85 -9.15 -13.99
CA LEU A 536 13.68 -10.51 -13.47
C LEU A 536 14.32 -10.71 -12.09
N ASN A 537 15.39 -9.97 -11.74
CA ASN A 537 15.95 -10.00 -10.39
C ASN A 537 14.99 -9.36 -9.36
N LYS A 538 14.21 -8.36 -9.77
CA LYS A 538 13.22 -7.69 -8.92
C LYS A 538 11.99 -8.57 -8.73
N ASP A 539 11.54 -9.23 -9.78
CA ASP A 539 10.39 -10.14 -9.77
C ASP A 539 10.70 -11.41 -10.58
N PRO A 540 11.30 -12.44 -9.94
CA PRO A 540 11.63 -13.70 -10.61
C PRO A 540 10.41 -14.50 -11.08
N GLY A 541 9.22 -14.19 -10.56
CA GLY A 541 7.96 -14.85 -10.97
C GLY A 541 7.30 -14.18 -12.17
N ASN A 542 7.90 -13.14 -12.75
CA ASN A 542 7.31 -12.40 -13.86
C ASN A 542 7.46 -13.12 -15.21
N ILE A 543 6.50 -14.00 -15.50
CA ILE A 543 6.48 -14.81 -16.71
C ILE A 543 6.43 -13.93 -17.97
N ASP A 544 5.73 -12.80 -17.95
CA ASP A 544 5.59 -11.93 -19.14
C ASP A 544 6.94 -11.33 -19.54
N VAL A 545 7.70 -10.81 -18.57
CA VAL A 545 9.06 -10.30 -18.79
C VAL A 545 9.98 -11.44 -19.27
N ALA A 546 9.88 -12.61 -18.64
CA ALA A 546 10.71 -13.76 -19.02
C ALA A 546 10.42 -14.23 -20.45
N ASN A 547 9.14 -14.29 -20.81
CA ASN A 547 8.67 -14.66 -22.14
C ASN A 547 9.23 -13.71 -23.20
N ILE A 548 9.11 -12.40 -22.97
CA ILE A 548 9.63 -11.38 -23.88
C ILE A 548 11.17 -11.43 -23.96
N TYR A 549 11.85 -11.74 -22.84
CA TYR A 549 13.31 -11.87 -22.85
C TYR A 549 13.78 -13.09 -23.66
N ILE A 550 13.16 -14.25 -23.47
CA ILE A 550 13.46 -15.47 -24.23
C ILE A 550 13.25 -15.20 -25.73
N GLU A 551 12.13 -14.59 -26.09
CA GLU A 551 11.84 -14.19 -27.47
C GLU A 551 12.94 -13.28 -28.03
N THR A 552 13.31 -12.25 -27.27
CA THR A 552 14.34 -11.29 -27.68
C THR A 552 15.71 -11.98 -27.87
N LEU A 553 16.07 -12.93 -27.01
CA LEU A 553 17.31 -13.70 -27.13
C LEU A 553 17.31 -14.59 -28.38
N ILE A 554 16.16 -15.14 -28.78
CA ILE A 554 16.00 -15.88 -30.03
C ILE A 554 16.24 -14.94 -31.23
N ASP A 555 15.63 -13.75 -31.22
CA ASP A 555 15.79 -12.75 -32.30
C ASP A 555 17.21 -12.19 -32.42
N MET A 556 17.92 -12.09 -31.29
CA MET A 556 19.36 -11.77 -31.28
C MET A 556 20.25 -12.94 -31.69
N ASN A 557 19.68 -14.12 -31.94
CA ASN A 557 20.39 -15.37 -32.18
C ASN A 557 21.32 -15.81 -31.01
N ASP A 558 21.02 -15.41 -29.77
CA ASP A 558 21.67 -15.92 -28.56
C ASP A 558 20.93 -17.16 -28.02
N LEU A 559 20.96 -18.23 -28.83
CA LEU A 559 20.24 -19.47 -28.57
C LEU A 559 20.71 -20.22 -27.31
N LYS A 560 21.90 -19.87 -26.77
CA LYS A 560 22.43 -20.45 -25.54
C LYS A 560 21.75 -19.83 -24.32
N LYS A 561 21.71 -18.50 -24.25
CA LYS A 561 20.98 -17.81 -23.17
C LYS A 561 19.48 -18.06 -23.28
N ALA A 562 18.91 -18.05 -24.49
CA ALA A 562 17.49 -18.33 -24.72
C ALA A 562 17.11 -19.69 -24.12
N GLN A 563 17.90 -20.74 -24.39
CA GLN A 563 17.68 -22.07 -23.79
C GLN A 563 17.78 -22.03 -22.26
N LYS A 564 18.82 -21.39 -21.71
CA LYS A 564 19.00 -21.32 -20.25
C LYS A 564 17.76 -20.73 -19.56
N TYR A 565 17.24 -19.62 -20.07
CA TYR A 565 16.06 -18.99 -19.48
C TYR A 565 14.78 -19.78 -19.77
N ALA A 566 14.63 -20.34 -20.98
CA ALA A 566 13.48 -21.19 -21.29
C ALA A 566 13.42 -22.43 -20.37
N ASP A 567 14.54 -23.10 -20.11
CA ASP A 567 14.60 -24.26 -19.20
C ASP A 567 14.23 -23.90 -17.75
N ILE A 568 14.64 -22.72 -17.28
CA ILE A 568 14.31 -22.24 -15.93
C ILE A 568 12.80 -22.03 -15.79
N TYR A 569 12.21 -21.28 -16.73
CA TYR A 569 10.80 -20.93 -16.66
C TYR A 569 9.86 -22.07 -17.06
N GLU A 570 10.31 -23.01 -17.89
CA GLU A 570 9.59 -24.26 -18.14
C GLU A 570 9.54 -25.13 -16.88
N ARG A 571 10.65 -25.25 -16.14
CA ARG A 571 10.67 -26.01 -14.89
C ARG A 571 9.70 -25.42 -13.87
N ASP A 572 9.69 -24.10 -13.75
CA ASP A 572 8.91 -23.40 -12.73
C ASP A 572 7.42 -23.24 -13.15
N PHE A 573 7.14 -23.19 -14.46
CA PHE A 573 5.81 -23.00 -15.04
C PHE A 573 5.57 -23.93 -16.25
N PRO A 574 5.56 -25.27 -16.06
CA PRO A 574 5.57 -26.24 -17.16
C PRO A 574 4.32 -26.18 -18.06
N GLU A 575 3.21 -25.67 -17.53
CA GLU A 575 1.93 -25.58 -18.25
C GLU A 575 1.68 -24.22 -18.89
N ASN A 576 2.60 -23.26 -18.77
CA ASN A 576 2.40 -21.94 -19.36
C ASN A 576 2.55 -21.98 -20.89
N ALA A 577 1.46 -21.70 -21.60
CA ALA A 577 1.40 -21.74 -23.06
C ALA A 577 2.44 -20.83 -23.74
N SER A 578 2.66 -19.61 -23.23
CA SER A 578 3.61 -18.65 -23.82
C SER A 578 5.06 -19.15 -23.78
N ILE A 579 5.48 -19.71 -22.63
CA ILE A 579 6.82 -20.31 -22.49
C ILE A 579 6.98 -21.51 -23.43
N GLN A 580 5.97 -22.38 -23.49
CA GLN A 580 5.99 -23.55 -24.36
C GLN A 580 6.04 -23.17 -25.86
N ARG A 581 5.31 -22.11 -26.28
CA ARG A 581 5.39 -21.57 -27.64
C ARG A 581 6.78 -21.01 -27.95
N ASN A 582 7.41 -20.32 -27.00
CA ASN A 582 8.79 -19.85 -27.18
C ASN A 582 9.81 -20.99 -27.26
N LEU A 583 9.57 -22.12 -26.58
CA LEU A 583 10.36 -23.34 -26.76
C LEU A 583 10.19 -23.93 -28.17
N VAL A 584 8.98 -23.95 -28.72
CA VAL A 584 8.73 -24.35 -30.12
C VAL A 584 9.54 -23.47 -31.07
N ARG A 585 9.48 -22.14 -30.91
CA ARG A 585 10.24 -21.17 -31.72
C ARG A 585 11.76 -21.35 -31.56
N LEU A 586 12.24 -21.57 -30.34
CA LEU A 586 13.65 -21.81 -30.05
C LEU A 586 14.16 -23.08 -30.74
N TYR A 587 13.42 -24.20 -30.63
CA TYR A 587 13.80 -25.46 -31.27
C TYR A 587 13.66 -25.42 -32.79
N SER A 588 12.65 -24.72 -33.33
CA SER A 588 12.54 -24.45 -34.77
C SER A 588 13.76 -23.68 -35.29
N THR A 589 14.17 -22.62 -34.58
CA THR A 589 15.35 -21.82 -34.94
C THR A 589 16.65 -22.64 -34.87
N LYS A 590 16.74 -23.59 -33.93
CA LYS A 590 17.84 -24.56 -33.84
C LYS A 590 17.79 -25.68 -34.88
N LYS A 591 16.70 -25.77 -35.66
CA LYS A 591 16.37 -26.87 -36.57
C LYS A 591 16.20 -28.23 -35.86
N ASP A 592 15.89 -28.22 -34.57
CA ASP A 592 15.51 -29.42 -33.80
C ASP A 592 14.00 -29.63 -33.94
N TYR A 593 13.56 -29.88 -35.17
CA TYR A 593 12.15 -29.95 -35.53
C TYR A 593 11.40 -31.07 -34.80
N LYS A 594 12.10 -32.15 -34.40
CA LYS A 594 11.49 -33.24 -33.63
C LYS A 594 10.96 -32.77 -32.29
N LYS A 595 11.75 -31.96 -31.56
CA LYS A 595 11.30 -31.38 -30.28
C LYS A 595 10.24 -30.33 -30.47
N ALA A 596 10.41 -29.45 -31.46
CA ALA A 596 9.41 -28.43 -31.79
C ALA A 596 8.03 -29.07 -32.10
N LYS A 597 8.00 -30.10 -32.95
CA LYS A 597 6.76 -30.82 -33.34
C LYS A 597 6.13 -31.54 -32.14
N PHE A 598 6.93 -32.12 -31.24
CA PHE A 598 6.42 -32.77 -30.03
C PHE A 598 5.73 -31.77 -29.08
N ILE A 599 6.38 -30.64 -28.78
CA ILE A 599 5.85 -29.63 -27.84
C ILE A 599 4.55 -29.04 -28.36
N ILE A 600 4.53 -28.60 -29.63
CA ILE A 600 3.33 -27.96 -30.19
C ILE A 600 2.16 -28.93 -30.34
N SER A 601 2.40 -30.20 -30.66
CA SER A 601 1.34 -31.23 -30.71
C SER A 601 0.74 -31.44 -29.32
N SER A 602 1.57 -31.51 -28.27
CA SER A 602 1.09 -31.64 -26.89
C SER A 602 0.29 -30.41 -26.42
N LEU A 603 0.68 -29.20 -26.85
CA LEU A 603 -0.10 -27.99 -26.55
C LEU A 603 -1.46 -28.01 -27.25
N MET A 604 -1.49 -28.38 -28.53
CA MET A 604 -2.72 -28.46 -29.32
C MET A 604 -3.70 -29.53 -28.81
N GLU A 605 -3.21 -30.63 -28.22
CA GLU A 605 -4.08 -31.61 -27.56
C GLU A 605 -4.82 -31.04 -26.34
N LYS A 606 -4.16 -30.15 -25.58
CA LYS A 606 -4.75 -29.47 -24.42
C LYS A 606 -5.66 -28.32 -24.82
N GLU A 607 -5.30 -27.59 -25.88
CA GLU A 607 -5.99 -26.38 -26.36
C GLU A 607 -6.51 -26.58 -27.80
N GLN A 608 -7.46 -27.48 -27.98
CA GLN A 608 -7.92 -27.94 -29.30
C GLN A 608 -8.48 -26.82 -30.20
N ASP A 609 -9.00 -25.74 -29.59
CA ASP A 609 -9.62 -24.61 -30.29
C ASP A 609 -8.72 -23.35 -30.36
N ASN A 610 -7.44 -23.45 -30.01
CA ASN A 610 -6.51 -22.33 -30.11
C ASN A 610 -5.94 -22.21 -31.54
N ASP A 611 -6.51 -21.30 -32.33
CA ASP A 611 -6.09 -21.06 -33.72
C ASP A 611 -4.68 -20.48 -33.85
N LEU A 612 -4.15 -19.86 -32.80
CA LEU A 612 -2.78 -19.36 -32.79
C LEU A 612 -1.79 -20.54 -32.75
N LEU A 613 -2.07 -21.57 -31.95
CA LEU A 613 -1.26 -22.79 -31.93
C LEU A 613 -1.35 -23.56 -33.25
N LYS A 614 -2.54 -23.63 -33.88
CA LYS A 614 -2.71 -24.22 -35.22
C LYS A 614 -1.87 -23.49 -36.27
N THR A 615 -1.80 -22.17 -36.16
CA THR A 615 -1.01 -21.31 -37.05
C THR A 615 0.49 -21.52 -36.83
N ASP A 616 0.96 -21.53 -35.59
CA ASP A 616 2.36 -21.84 -35.24
C ASP A 616 2.76 -23.24 -35.76
N TYR A 617 1.85 -24.22 -35.71
CA TYR A 617 2.07 -25.56 -36.23
C TYR A 617 2.20 -25.56 -37.75
N ALA A 618 1.32 -24.86 -38.47
CA ALA A 618 1.38 -24.73 -39.91
C ALA A 618 2.71 -24.07 -40.37
N TYR A 619 3.16 -23.02 -39.68
CA TYR A 619 4.47 -22.41 -39.94
C TYR A 619 5.63 -23.34 -39.63
N LEU A 620 5.58 -24.11 -38.54
CA LEU A 620 6.61 -25.10 -38.22
C LEU A 620 6.72 -26.16 -39.33
N LEU A 621 5.60 -26.67 -39.85
CA LEU A 621 5.59 -27.63 -40.95
C LEU A 621 6.20 -27.03 -42.23
N ALA A 622 5.89 -25.76 -42.53
CA ALA A 622 6.49 -25.06 -43.65
C ALA A 622 8.01 -24.89 -43.49
N ASP A 623 8.48 -24.56 -42.28
CA ASP A 623 9.92 -24.45 -41.95
C ASP A 623 10.66 -25.80 -42.01
N MET A 624 9.96 -26.90 -41.73
CA MET A 624 10.47 -28.27 -41.88
C MET A 624 10.60 -28.70 -43.34
N GLY A 625 9.94 -27.99 -44.27
CA GLY A 625 9.81 -28.40 -45.67
C GLY A 625 8.70 -29.43 -45.91
N GLU A 626 7.84 -29.70 -44.93
CA GLU A 626 6.67 -30.58 -45.05
C GLU A 626 5.53 -29.83 -45.76
N ASN A 627 5.80 -29.37 -47.00
CA ASN A 627 4.96 -28.41 -47.72
C ASN A 627 3.51 -28.87 -47.91
N PHE A 628 3.25 -30.16 -48.09
CA PHE A 628 1.90 -30.72 -48.23
C PHE A 628 1.09 -30.65 -46.93
N GLU A 629 1.66 -31.12 -45.81
CA GLU A 629 0.99 -31.04 -44.51
C GLU A 629 0.80 -29.56 -44.10
N ALA A 630 1.79 -28.71 -44.38
CA ALA A 630 1.67 -27.26 -44.18
C ALA A 630 0.53 -26.67 -45.03
N PHE A 631 0.44 -27.05 -46.31
CA PHE A 631 -0.59 -26.59 -47.23
C PHE A 631 -2.00 -26.89 -46.71
N ASP A 632 -2.27 -28.13 -46.29
CA ASP A 632 -3.58 -28.53 -45.75
C ASP A 632 -3.97 -27.69 -44.51
N ARG A 633 -3.01 -27.43 -43.62
CA ARG A 633 -3.25 -26.61 -42.43
C ARG A 633 -3.49 -25.14 -42.76
N PHE A 634 -2.73 -24.60 -43.71
CA PHE A 634 -2.97 -23.23 -44.19
C PHE A 634 -4.28 -23.11 -44.96
N GLU A 635 -4.75 -24.15 -45.66
CA GLU A 635 -6.07 -24.16 -46.31
C GLU A 635 -7.21 -24.04 -45.29
N GLU A 636 -7.16 -24.87 -44.23
CA GLU A 636 -8.14 -24.84 -43.14
C GLU A 636 -8.21 -23.43 -42.51
N LEU A 637 -7.04 -22.87 -42.16
CA LEU A 637 -6.94 -21.54 -41.57
C LEU A 637 -7.38 -20.44 -42.55
N SER A 638 -7.09 -20.59 -43.84
CA SER A 638 -7.41 -19.64 -44.92
C SER A 638 -8.91 -19.54 -45.17
N ASN A 639 -9.59 -20.68 -45.14
CA ASN A 639 -11.05 -20.76 -45.26
C ASN A 639 -11.76 -20.20 -44.02
N LYS A 640 -11.19 -20.42 -42.83
CA LYS A 640 -11.72 -19.85 -41.58
C LYS A 640 -11.52 -18.33 -41.51
N TYR A 641 -10.44 -17.83 -42.09
CA TYR A 641 -10.04 -16.43 -42.07
C TYR A 641 -9.89 -15.84 -43.49
N PRO A 642 -10.99 -15.74 -44.27
CA PRO A 642 -10.93 -15.33 -45.67
C PRO A 642 -10.40 -13.89 -45.87
N ASP A 643 -10.52 -13.04 -44.84
CA ASP A 643 -10.04 -11.66 -44.86
C ASP A 643 -8.56 -11.50 -44.51
N ASP A 644 -7.90 -12.57 -44.04
CA ASP A 644 -6.48 -12.55 -43.71
C ASP A 644 -5.64 -12.75 -44.98
N LYS A 645 -5.29 -11.63 -45.61
CA LYS A 645 -4.51 -11.62 -46.86
C LYS A 645 -3.11 -12.24 -46.71
N ASP A 646 -2.53 -12.23 -45.52
CA ASP A 646 -1.17 -12.76 -45.30
C ASP A 646 -1.22 -14.29 -45.21
N LEU A 647 -2.27 -14.82 -44.57
CA LEU A 647 -2.56 -16.24 -44.54
C LEU A 647 -2.94 -16.76 -45.95
N GLN A 648 -3.77 -16.00 -46.68
CA GLN A 648 -4.08 -16.27 -48.09
C GLN A 648 -2.82 -16.28 -48.97
N MET A 649 -1.90 -15.34 -48.78
CA MET A 649 -0.65 -15.27 -49.54
C MET A 649 0.28 -16.44 -49.23
N THR A 650 0.36 -16.83 -47.95
CA THR A 650 1.17 -17.98 -47.52
C THR A 650 0.60 -19.28 -48.09
N TYR A 651 -0.72 -19.45 -48.02
CA TYR A 651 -1.46 -20.53 -48.67
C TYR A 651 -1.17 -20.58 -50.18
N LEU A 652 -1.29 -19.47 -50.90
CA LEU A 652 -0.99 -19.40 -52.33
C LEU A 652 0.48 -19.70 -52.65
N THR A 653 1.41 -19.28 -51.78
CA THR A 653 2.85 -19.57 -51.95
C THR A 653 3.14 -21.06 -51.78
N LEU A 654 2.49 -21.71 -50.81
CA LEU A 654 2.60 -23.16 -50.61
C LEU A 654 1.89 -23.93 -51.73
N TYR A 655 0.75 -23.44 -52.21
CA TYR A 655 0.08 -23.96 -53.40
C TYR A 655 1.02 -23.95 -54.61
N ASP A 656 1.73 -22.85 -54.85
CA ASP A 656 2.70 -22.76 -55.95
C ASP A 656 3.90 -23.71 -55.82
N LYS A 657 4.26 -24.11 -54.58
CA LYS A 657 5.29 -25.11 -54.32
C LYS A 657 4.77 -26.55 -54.48
N CYS A 658 3.51 -26.79 -54.15
CA CYS A 658 2.89 -28.12 -54.18
C CYS A 658 2.24 -28.44 -55.53
N ARG A 659 1.96 -27.44 -56.37
CA ARG A 659 1.34 -27.64 -57.68
C ARG A 659 2.27 -28.39 -58.65
N PRO A 660 1.72 -29.27 -59.52
CA PRO A 660 2.51 -29.94 -60.54
C PRO A 660 3.07 -28.96 -61.58
N ALA A 661 4.33 -29.14 -61.96
CA ALA A 661 4.96 -28.37 -63.04
C ALA A 661 4.63 -29.01 -64.40
N ILE A 662 4.11 -28.19 -65.33
CA ILE A 662 3.83 -28.62 -66.70
C ILE A 662 5.03 -28.28 -67.57
N ILE A 663 5.70 -29.30 -68.11
CA ILE A 663 6.81 -29.13 -69.05
C ILE A 663 6.31 -29.50 -70.45
N PRO A 664 6.13 -28.52 -71.35
CA PRO A 664 5.85 -28.80 -72.74
C PRO A 664 7.13 -29.33 -73.41
N GLY A 665 7.01 -30.42 -74.15
CA GLY A 665 8.13 -31.04 -74.87
C GLY A 665 7.72 -31.58 -76.24
N PHE A 666 8.72 -31.92 -77.03
CA PHE A 666 8.55 -32.70 -78.26
C PHE A 666 9.30 -34.01 -78.10
N THR A 667 8.62 -35.13 -78.35
CA THR A 667 9.25 -36.46 -78.28
C THR A 667 9.06 -37.21 -79.60
N PHE A 668 9.92 -38.19 -79.81
CA PHE A 668 9.83 -39.14 -80.92
C PHE A 668 9.40 -40.48 -80.34
N MET A 669 8.24 -40.97 -80.77
CA MET A 669 7.86 -42.36 -80.51
C MET A 669 7.99 -43.15 -81.81
N LYS A 670 8.75 -44.23 -81.73
CA LYS A 670 8.95 -45.14 -82.84
C LYS A 670 7.84 -46.20 -82.78
N SER A 671 6.89 -46.13 -83.70
CA SER A 671 5.85 -47.14 -83.86
C SER A 671 6.16 -47.95 -85.11
N GLY A 672 6.78 -49.11 -84.94
CA GLY A 672 7.27 -49.92 -86.07
C GLY A 672 8.40 -49.22 -86.86
N ASN A 673 8.23 -49.06 -88.18
CA ASN A 673 9.22 -48.42 -89.06
C ASN A 673 9.04 -46.90 -89.20
N ASP A 674 7.92 -46.33 -88.74
CA ASP A 674 7.65 -44.90 -88.87
C ASP A 674 7.94 -44.16 -87.56
N THR A 675 8.51 -42.97 -87.70
CA THR A 675 8.80 -42.05 -86.59
C THR A 675 7.74 -40.96 -86.61
N VAL A 676 6.85 -40.96 -85.62
CA VAL A 676 5.84 -39.91 -85.47
C VAL A 676 6.38 -38.82 -84.55
N TYR A 677 6.24 -37.56 -84.99
CA TYR A 677 6.63 -36.37 -84.23
C TYR A 677 5.38 -35.74 -83.61
N GLY A 678 5.37 -35.55 -82.29
CA GLY A 678 4.22 -34.93 -81.61
C GLY A 678 4.61 -34.16 -80.35
N PRO A 679 3.85 -33.10 -80.00
CA PRO A 679 3.99 -32.43 -78.73
C PRO A 679 3.50 -33.33 -77.58
N TYR A 680 4.16 -33.26 -76.42
CA TYR A 680 3.71 -33.89 -75.19
C TYR A 680 3.77 -32.90 -74.02
N ALA A 681 2.94 -33.15 -73.00
CA ALA A 681 2.97 -32.44 -71.72
C ALA A 681 3.43 -33.43 -70.64
N ARG A 682 4.55 -33.12 -69.98
CA ARG A 682 5.01 -33.82 -68.79
C ARG A 682 4.51 -33.08 -67.57
N PHE A 683 3.73 -33.75 -66.73
CA PHE A 683 3.37 -33.26 -65.40
C PHE A 683 4.37 -33.82 -64.42
N ASN A 684 5.16 -32.92 -63.83
CA ASN A 684 6.09 -33.26 -62.78
C ASN A 684 5.47 -32.90 -61.42
N TYR A 685 5.13 -33.92 -60.64
CA TYR A 685 4.60 -33.78 -59.29
C TYR A 685 5.75 -33.82 -58.30
N PRO A 686 6.04 -32.71 -57.61
CA PRO A 686 7.04 -32.72 -56.54
C PRO A 686 6.47 -33.49 -55.34
N VAL A 687 7.01 -34.66 -55.01
CA VAL A 687 6.55 -35.46 -53.86
C VAL A 687 7.32 -35.08 -52.59
N ASN A 688 8.61 -34.76 -52.75
CA ASN A 688 9.49 -34.13 -51.74
C ASN A 688 10.73 -33.55 -52.44
N ASP A 689 11.68 -32.97 -51.69
CA ASP A 689 12.91 -32.36 -52.22
C ASP A 689 13.81 -33.30 -53.05
N HIS A 690 13.54 -34.61 -53.06
CA HIS A 690 14.38 -35.62 -53.70
C HIS A 690 13.63 -36.53 -54.68
N TRP A 691 12.29 -36.48 -54.72
CA TRP A 691 11.45 -37.40 -55.48
C TRP A 691 10.42 -36.63 -56.29
N SER A 692 10.38 -36.92 -57.58
CA SER A 692 9.52 -36.25 -58.54
C SER A 692 8.80 -37.32 -59.37
N PHE A 693 7.47 -37.35 -59.34
CA PHE A 693 6.69 -38.27 -60.15
C PHE A 693 6.38 -37.61 -61.50
N ASN A 694 6.75 -38.26 -62.60
CA ASN A 694 6.52 -37.75 -63.95
C ASN A 694 5.39 -38.53 -64.61
N ALA A 695 4.33 -37.84 -65.01
CA ALA A 695 3.31 -38.37 -65.90
C ALA A 695 3.46 -37.71 -67.28
N ASP A 696 3.74 -38.52 -68.31
CA ASP A 696 3.91 -38.06 -69.69
C ASP A 696 2.61 -38.27 -70.48
N TYR A 697 2.06 -37.20 -71.05
CA TYR A 697 0.88 -37.26 -71.94
C TYR A 697 1.26 -36.75 -73.33
N ALA A 698 1.19 -37.61 -74.36
CA ALA A 698 1.45 -37.23 -75.76
C ALA A 698 0.15 -36.85 -76.49
N LEU A 699 0.16 -35.73 -77.22
CA LEU A 699 -0.88 -35.38 -78.19
C LEU A 699 -0.49 -35.96 -79.55
N LEU A 700 -1.15 -37.05 -79.95
CA LEU A 700 -0.99 -37.65 -81.27
C LEU A 700 -1.85 -36.88 -82.28
N ASP A 701 -1.22 -36.26 -83.27
CA ASP A 701 -1.92 -35.74 -84.46
C ASP A 701 -2.20 -36.89 -85.43
N ASN A 702 -3.47 -37.27 -85.54
CA ASN A 702 -3.96 -38.21 -86.53
C ASN A 702 -4.06 -37.52 -87.90
N SER A 703 -2.93 -37.30 -88.57
CA SER A 703 -2.91 -37.04 -90.01
C SER A 703 -2.63 -38.31 -90.83
N THR A 704 -3.40 -39.37 -90.56
CA THR A 704 -3.91 -40.24 -91.62
C THR A 704 -5.37 -40.63 -91.32
N ASN A 705 -6.28 -39.74 -91.74
CA ASN A 705 -7.70 -39.96 -92.05
C ASN A 705 -8.63 -40.72 -91.07
N VAL A 706 -9.51 -39.92 -90.44
CA VAL A 706 -10.98 -40.07 -90.31
C VAL A 706 -11.57 -41.17 -89.38
N LEU A 707 -12.13 -40.66 -88.27
CA LEU A 707 -13.36 -41.01 -87.51
C LEU A 707 -13.58 -42.46 -86.99
N GLY A 708 -13.41 -42.62 -85.68
CA GLY A 708 -14.02 -43.68 -84.86
C GLY A 708 -13.77 -43.39 -83.37
N TYR A 709 -14.84 -43.28 -82.59
CA TYR A 709 -14.83 -42.95 -81.17
C TYR A 709 -14.38 -44.15 -80.30
N ASP A 710 -13.83 -43.77 -79.15
CA ASP A 710 -13.24 -44.52 -78.02
C ASP A 710 -14.20 -45.52 -77.33
N PRO A 711 -13.71 -46.71 -76.91
CA PRO A 711 -14.41 -47.51 -75.90
C PRO A 711 -13.61 -47.95 -74.64
N ASP A 712 -12.31 -47.64 -74.45
CA ASP A 712 -11.54 -48.20 -73.30
C ASP A 712 -10.69 -47.17 -72.53
N PHE A 713 -11.14 -45.91 -72.48
CA PHE A 713 -10.53 -44.88 -71.63
C PHE A 713 -10.83 -45.03 -70.13
N ASN A 714 -11.76 -45.92 -69.74
CA ASN A 714 -12.31 -45.98 -68.38
C ASN A 714 -11.42 -46.67 -67.32
N GLU A 715 -10.36 -47.39 -67.71
CA GLU A 715 -9.39 -47.91 -66.72
C GLU A 715 -8.34 -46.86 -66.29
N ILE A 716 -8.07 -45.86 -67.13
CA ILE A 716 -7.14 -44.77 -66.81
C ILE A 716 -7.84 -43.72 -65.95
N THR A 717 -9.14 -43.48 -66.15
CA THR A 717 -9.91 -42.53 -65.35
C THR A 717 -10.17 -43.02 -63.92
N ASN A 718 -10.42 -44.32 -63.69
CA ASN A 718 -10.62 -44.86 -62.34
C ASN A 718 -9.33 -44.92 -61.52
N THR A 719 -8.17 -45.09 -62.17
CA THR A 719 -6.85 -45.02 -61.51
C THR A 719 -6.48 -43.57 -61.18
N LEU A 720 -6.84 -42.61 -62.03
CA LEU A 720 -6.71 -41.17 -61.77
C LEU A 720 -7.74 -40.67 -60.73
N GLU A 721 -8.96 -41.22 -60.66
CA GLU A 721 -9.94 -40.92 -59.62
C GLU A 721 -9.54 -41.49 -58.25
N LEU A 722 -8.87 -42.64 -58.17
CA LEU A 722 -8.35 -43.16 -56.90
C LEU A 722 -7.12 -42.37 -56.41
N MET A 723 -6.29 -41.85 -57.32
CA MET A 723 -5.20 -40.92 -56.98
C MET A 723 -5.72 -39.51 -56.66
N ALA A 724 -6.85 -39.08 -57.22
CA ALA A 724 -7.52 -37.82 -56.91
C ALA A 724 -8.38 -37.89 -55.62
N ARG A 725 -8.85 -39.08 -55.19
CA ARG A 725 -9.64 -39.28 -53.94
C ARG A 725 -8.81 -39.27 -52.65
N TYR A 726 -7.48 -39.20 -52.74
CA TYR A 726 -6.59 -38.77 -51.65
C TYR A 726 -5.92 -37.42 -52.02
N SER A 727 -6.68 -36.45 -52.55
CA SER A 727 -7.23 -35.29 -51.80
C SER A 727 -6.14 -34.37 -51.22
N PRO A 728 -6.14 -33.02 -51.47
CA PRO A 728 -7.34 -32.19 -51.49
C PRO A 728 -7.46 -31.20 -52.68
N THR A 729 -8.61 -31.31 -53.34
CA THR A 729 -9.46 -30.22 -53.87
C THR A 729 -8.88 -29.26 -54.94
N HIS A 730 -9.00 -29.74 -56.18
CA HIS A 730 -8.47 -29.22 -57.45
C HIS A 730 -9.30 -28.11 -58.13
N GLY A 731 -8.63 -27.38 -59.04
CA GLY A 731 -9.26 -26.66 -60.16
C GLY A 731 -8.25 -26.12 -61.18
N MET A 732 -7.58 -27.01 -61.94
CA MET A 732 -6.68 -26.63 -63.04
C MET A 732 -7.47 -26.45 -64.34
N LEU A 733 -7.39 -25.25 -64.94
CA LEU A 733 -7.88 -24.93 -66.28
C LEU A 733 -6.71 -25.12 -67.26
N LEU A 734 -6.68 -26.25 -67.98
CA LEU A 734 -5.72 -26.47 -69.07
C LEU A 734 -6.36 -26.07 -70.40
N GLY A 735 -6.06 -24.86 -70.84
CA GLY A 735 -6.37 -24.39 -72.19
C GLY A 735 -5.42 -25.00 -73.21
N ALA A 736 -5.90 -25.98 -73.99
CA ALA A 736 -5.37 -26.24 -75.32
C ALA A 736 -6.04 -25.27 -76.31
N GLY A 737 -5.46 -24.08 -76.47
CA GLY A 737 -5.88 -23.09 -77.44
C GLY A 737 -4.84 -22.94 -78.56
N LEU A 738 -4.92 -23.83 -79.56
CA LEU A 738 -4.29 -23.63 -80.86
C LEU A 738 -5.03 -22.51 -81.61
N LEU A 739 -4.26 -21.63 -82.25
CA LEU A 739 -4.72 -20.62 -83.21
C LEU A 739 -5.76 -21.20 -84.19
N ASN A 740 -6.98 -20.64 -84.23
CA ASN A 740 -7.52 -20.09 -85.47
C ASN A 740 -8.80 -19.24 -85.31
N GLN A 741 -8.70 -18.05 -85.93
CA GLN A 741 -9.69 -17.34 -86.74
C GLN A 741 -10.87 -16.58 -86.10
N LEU A 742 -10.84 -15.27 -86.38
CA LEU A 742 -11.87 -14.52 -87.08
C LEU A 742 -13.26 -15.18 -87.19
N SER A 743 -14.26 -14.41 -86.78
CA SER A 743 -15.70 -14.51 -87.04
C SER A 743 -16.59 -15.14 -85.95
N GLY A 744 -17.20 -14.26 -85.15
CA GLY A 744 -18.67 -14.18 -85.03
C GLY A 744 -19.44 -15.23 -84.24
N ILE A 745 -19.70 -14.90 -82.97
CA ILE A 745 -20.95 -15.10 -82.17
C ILE A 745 -21.37 -16.54 -81.74
N THR A 746 -21.59 -16.64 -80.41
CA THR A 746 -22.65 -17.33 -79.60
C THR A 746 -22.31 -18.59 -78.79
N TYR A 747 -22.76 -18.52 -77.53
CA TYR A 747 -22.54 -19.35 -76.34
C TYR A 747 -23.56 -20.49 -76.20
N VAL A 748 -23.19 -21.65 -75.64
CA VAL A 748 -24.10 -22.68 -75.08
C VAL A 748 -23.48 -23.27 -73.79
N PRO A 749 -24.21 -23.38 -72.65
CA PRO A 749 -23.67 -23.86 -71.37
C PRO A 749 -23.79 -25.39 -71.19
N ALA A 750 -22.89 -25.98 -70.41
CA ALA A 750 -22.85 -27.40 -70.03
C ALA A 750 -23.84 -27.74 -68.88
N GLY A 751 -24.53 -28.88 -68.95
CA GLY A 751 -25.37 -29.43 -67.88
C GLY A 751 -24.60 -30.33 -66.91
N HIS A 752 -25.06 -30.42 -65.66
CA HIS A 752 -24.45 -31.21 -64.57
C HIS A 752 -25.11 -32.58 -64.38
N LEU A 753 -24.32 -33.62 -64.07
CA LEU A 753 -24.75 -34.96 -63.67
C LEU A 753 -24.60 -35.10 -62.13
N PHE A 754 -25.57 -35.71 -61.44
CA PHE A 754 -25.48 -36.00 -59.99
C PHE A 754 -25.40 -37.51 -59.74
N ALA A 755 -24.55 -37.91 -58.78
CA ALA A 755 -24.56 -39.24 -58.18
C ALA A 755 -24.97 -39.11 -56.71
N GLU A 756 -25.94 -39.90 -56.26
CA GLU A 756 -26.40 -39.90 -54.88
C GLU A 756 -25.81 -41.12 -54.14
N TYR A 757 -25.21 -40.88 -52.98
CA TYR A 757 -24.64 -41.93 -52.13
C TYR A 757 -25.66 -42.33 -51.07
N THR A 758 -26.02 -43.61 -51.02
CA THR A 758 -26.75 -44.15 -49.88
C THR A 758 -25.95 -45.27 -49.23
N ASN A 759 -25.80 -45.17 -47.92
CA ASN A 759 -25.08 -46.14 -47.11
C ASN A 759 -26.13 -47.05 -46.45
N ASP A 760 -26.16 -48.33 -46.82
CA ASP A 760 -27.01 -49.28 -46.11
C ASP A 760 -26.31 -49.82 -44.86
N THR A 761 -27.10 -50.31 -43.92
CA THR A 761 -26.67 -50.75 -42.59
C THR A 761 -25.73 -51.97 -42.59
N ALA A 762 -25.33 -52.49 -43.76
CA ALA A 762 -24.36 -53.57 -43.91
C ALA A 762 -23.04 -53.12 -44.56
N GLY A 763 -22.84 -51.82 -44.83
CA GLY A 763 -21.56 -51.26 -45.27
C GLY A 763 -21.17 -51.62 -46.70
N LYS A 764 -22.15 -51.81 -47.60
CA LYS A 764 -21.91 -51.92 -49.05
C LYS A 764 -22.22 -50.59 -49.74
N PHE A 765 -21.30 -50.16 -50.60
CA PHE A 765 -21.49 -48.98 -51.47
C PHE A 765 -22.09 -49.42 -52.81
N ASN A 766 -23.24 -48.85 -53.17
CA ASN A 766 -23.80 -48.93 -54.52
C ASN A 766 -23.82 -47.51 -55.11
N ILE A 767 -23.51 -47.41 -56.41
CA ILE A 767 -23.59 -46.17 -57.18
C ILE A 767 -24.58 -46.41 -58.31
N ASP A 768 -25.73 -45.73 -58.25
CA ASP A 768 -26.72 -45.69 -59.33
C ASP A 768 -26.63 -44.35 -60.07
N LEU A 769 -26.53 -44.40 -61.40
CA LEU A 769 -26.46 -43.22 -62.27
C LEU A 769 -27.86 -42.90 -62.83
N ILE A 770 -28.43 -41.75 -62.47
CA ILE A 770 -29.74 -41.28 -62.98
C ILE A 770 -29.53 -40.06 -63.88
N TYR A 771 -30.04 -40.11 -65.10
CA TYR A 771 -30.03 -39.01 -66.07
C TYR A 771 -31.36 -38.26 -66.02
N ASN A 772 -31.36 -36.95 -65.75
CA ASN A 772 -32.59 -36.14 -65.69
C ASN A 772 -32.62 -35.12 -66.84
N GLN A 773 -33.50 -35.34 -67.83
CA GLN A 773 -33.82 -34.37 -68.89
C GLN A 773 -34.78 -33.30 -68.34
N LEU A 774 -34.40 -32.03 -68.46
CA LEU A 774 -35.33 -30.90 -68.36
C LEU A 774 -35.23 -30.11 -69.67
N PHE A 775 -36.11 -30.41 -70.63
CA PHE A 775 -36.97 -29.47 -71.37
C PHE A 775 -37.74 -30.23 -72.47
N ASP A 776 -39.02 -29.86 -72.60
CA ASP A 776 -40.01 -30.45 -73.49
C ASP A 776 -39.71 -30.25 -75.00
N ASP A 777 -40.10 -31.28 -75.76
CA ASP A 777 -40.39 -31.32 -77.21
C ASP A 777 -39.26 -31.57 -78.25
N PRO A 778 -39.57 -32.22 -79.41
CA PRO A 778 -38.88 -33.43 -79.83
C PRO A 778 -38.41 -33.36 -81.30
N VAL A 779 -37.13 -33.58 -81.57
CA VAL A 779 -36.72 -33.91 -82.95
C VAL A 779 -35.73 -35.05 -82.94
N ALA A 780 -36.27 -36.22 -83.30
CA ALA A 780 -35.68 -37.30 -84.11
C ALA A 780 -34.14 -37.41 -84.07
N GLY A 781 -33.56 -38.45 -83.50
CA GLY A 781 -33.89 -39.86 -83.68
C GLY A 781 -32.79 -40.49 -84.53
N LEU A 782 -32.12 -41.52 -84.00
CA LEU A 782 -31.69 -42.69 -84.76
C LEU A 782 -31.21 -43.81 -83.81
N TYR A 783 -31.57 -45.01 -84.22
CA TYR A 783 -31.69 -46.27 -83.49
C TYR A 783 -30.47 -47.18 -83.71
N PHE A 784 -30.14 -47.99 -82.68
CA PHE A 784 -29.59 -49.37 -82.69
C PHE A 784 -28.16 -49.60 -83.23
N ASP A 785 -27.37 -50.60 -82.82
CA ASP A 785 -27.61 -51.96 -82.26
C ASP A 785 -26.26 -52.36 -81.57
N GLY A 786 -26.16 -52.86 -80.34
CA GLY A 786 -26.48 -54.22 -79.94
C GLY A 786 -25.23 -54.97 -79.43
N ARG A 787 -25.25 -55.32 -78.13
CA ARG A 787 -24.41 -56.27 -77.35
C ARG A 787 -23.26 -55.75 -76.48
N GLU A 788 -23.62 -55.73 -75.19
CA GLU A 788 -22.91 -56.03 -73.95
C GLU A 788 -21.57 -56.79 -74.06
N ASP A 789 -20.59 -56.33 -73.28
CA ASP A 789 -19.91 -57.19 -72.31
C ASP A 789 -19.73 -56.42 -70.97
N ILE A 790 -20.19 -57.05 -69.89
CA ILE A 790 -20.10 -56.59 -68.50
C ILE A 790 -18.81 -57.17 -67.90
N ALA A 791 -18.00 -56.33 -67.23
CA ALA A 791 -16.95 -56.80 -66.34
C ALA A 791 -17.16 -56.24 -64.92
N SER A 792 -17.59 -57.10 -64.00
CA SER A 792 -17.65 -56.84 -62.56
C SER A 792 -16.39 -57.41 -61.89
N ILE A 793 -15.74 -56.66 -60.98
CA ILE A 793 -14.67 -57.19 -60.13
C ILE A 793 -14.98 -56.85 -58.66
N THR A 794 -14.98 -57.88 -57.82
CA THR A 794 -15.28 -57.86 -56.38
C THR A 794 -14.04 -58.29 -55.60
N TYR A 795 -13.73 -57.65 -54.46
CA TYR A 795 -12.76 -58.20 -53.49
C TYR A 795 -13.19 -57.98 -52.04
N GLU A 796 -13.07 -59.05 -51.23
CA GLU A 796 -13.43 -59.18 -49.82
C GLU A 796 -12.22 -59.06 -48.87
N ASN A 797 -12.42 -58.38 -47.73
CA ASN A 797 -11.84 -58.48 -46.37
C ASN A 797 -10.45 -59.11 -46.08
N VAL A 798 -9.63 -58.44 -45.23
CA VAL A 798 -9.37 -58.76 -43.79
C VAL A 798 -8.16 -57.96 -43.20
N LEU A 799 -8.45 -57.15 -42.16
CA LEU A 799 -7.72 -56.76 -40.92
C LEU A 799 -6.21 -56.36 -40.83
N PHE A 800 -6.00 -55.29 -40.05
CA PHE A 800 -4.80 -54.67 -39.43
C PHE A 800 -3.64 -55.58 -38.94
N ASN A 801 -2.37 -55.21 -39.24
CA ASN A 801 -1.26 -54.95 -38.26
C ASN A 801 0.15 -54.74 -38.90
N ARG A 802 0.97 -53.90 -38.25
CA ARG A 802 2.46 -53.68 -38.34
C ARG A 802 3.32 -54.76 -39.04
N PHE A 803 4.30 -54.34 -39.86
CA PHE A 803 5.66 -54.94 -40.01
C PHE A 803 6.65 -53.85 -40.49
N ILE A 804 7.65 -53.43 -39.70
CA ILE A 804 9.04 -53.93 -39.57
C ILE A 804 9.83 -53.94 -40.90
N LEU A 805 10.78 -53.00 -40.99
CA LEU A 805 11.90 -52.99 -41.94
C LEU A 805 12.81 -54.20 -41.71
N THR A 806 13.04 -54.99 -42.75
CA THR A 806 14.28 -55.76 -42.93
C THR A 806 14.94 -55.31 -44.22
N ALA A 807 16.10 -54.66 -44.07
CA ALA A 807 17.02 -54.38 -45.16
C ALA A 807 17.66 -55.69 -45.61
N ASP A 808 17.70 -55.94 -46.92
CA ASP A 808 18.59 -56.93 -47.49
C ASP A 808 19.58 -56.23 -48.43
N TYR A 809 20.85 -56.39 -48.11
CA TYR A 809 22.00 -55.88 -48.82
C TYR A 809 22.33 -56.84 -49.96
N SER A 810 22.40 -56.35 -51.20
CA SER A 810 23.32 -56.94 -52.19
C SER A 810 23.72 -55.92 -53.25
N SER A 811 24.85 -55.25 -53.02
CA SER A 811 25.62 -54.57 -54.06
C SER A 811 27.07 -55.02 -53.96
N ASP A 812 27.36 -56.23 -54.44
CA ASP A 812 28.74 -56.67 -54.70
C ASP A 812 29.01 -56.61 -56.19
N TRP A 813 29.73 -55.56 -56.60
CA TRP A 813 30.54 -55.58 -57.81
C TRP A 813 31.97 -55.96 -57.41
N TYR A 814 32.33 -57.24 -57.58
CA TYR A 814 33.73 -57.66 -57.70
C TYR A 814 33.99 -58.16 -59.11
N ARG A 815 35.06 -57.65 -59.71
CA ARG A 815 35.54 -58.00 -61.04
C ARG A 815 36.60 -59.10 -60.89
N VAL A 816 36.33 -60.34 -61.32
CA VAL A 816 37.40 -61.34 -61.62
C VAL A 816 36.98 -62.23 -62.82
N ASN A 817 37.96 -62.43 -63.69
CA ASN A 817 37.99 -63.23 -64.92
C ASN A 817 37.42 -64.67 -64.83
N GLY A 818 36.83 -65.11 -65.95
CA GLY A 818 37.31 -66.33 -66.62
C GLY A 818 36.47 -67.61 -66.51
N ALA A 819 36.21 -68.15 -67.71
CA ALA A 819 35.96 -69.55 -68.06
C ALA A 819 34.52 -70.12 -68.00
N LYS A 820 33.97 -70.33 -69.21
CA LYS A 820 33.40 -71.59 -69.77
C LYS A 820 32.77 -72.56 -68.75
N ASN A 821 31.54 -73.05 -68.93
CA ASN A 821 30.79 -73.48 -70.12
C ASN A 821 29.30 -73.36 -69.84
#